data_AF-A0A0W0UHU0-F1
#
_entry.id   AF-A0A0W0UHU0-F1
#
_cell.length_a   1.000
_cell.length_b   1.000
_cell.length_c   1.000
_cell.angle_alpha   90.00
_cell.angle_beta   90.00
_cell.angle_gamma   90.00
#
_symmetry.space_group_name_H-M   'P 1'
#
loop_
_entity.id
_entity.type
_entity.pdbx_description
1 polymer ?
#
loop_
_entity_poly.entity_id
_entity_poly.type
_entity_poly.pdbx_seq_one_letter_code
_entity_poly.pdbx_strand_id
1 'polypeptide(L)'
;MNESHADEVSRLEAELKKAGESGDEQVRVVREELEQTQKRHEEVLNKLNQSLKEAMKDTEEVRSKLEVAEQTLASNLASLKELQEQFQVLKRSNEALTEELSSAKASAEGQELKNTELVDEIQRLTEALQSKAEALDSLSSELKKQQETVSDLQQSLSTTQKSFEEAERRSSALEKQLEQLNVKHSKEKIDLETKLSTATEKVDAVQKQLEEEQRKSLESEKKQKEAEKIAEEALKEVAAMRLESKRLQEEMEKLRRETKERQSQLDAREHQLEERANQLNTRESLLEQREMQLEARENELEEHRREVALAEEEVHPRETDLVELLPIIENPREVARRRAITALNAQLANSFDDALLITISEAESNEDLAKAGLKLKYLRALNADDFELIADTAENRLTELQELRSENKKKLLGNNYKIVLGENREKLRGIHTNLNKIATLDSGTRKELDYLVRVSPLHWFSPAFQASLKKNARDLAPHYERLAEGCDVIVDYLKPLSIELKHQLNSLPSMEQMQRLPENSPQRLEIEDRRALLTRYLQRVQKELDLYEPLYKLLNGDPTASNPLLRQGIRKTLRYAQDEKYALKFLDFATDYHDFAQSEKAAHFENDYEADSEAEATVLSGNLGSSRYSVIEAVKHGYFREHVVNPDDPLCGYFIEERAKSLDNRLDKRSLKGYRPQITITVSKFPQGDNHDPAVIAARVKYSLAVATQFLAEFVEPPSEANPLTLRGPNPEELRYLWTALVLVGKEVPEFQFSHKAVEVASAAFMPKKEREAAGFWGRATQWTANSCYNTCFKGQPSLDLWLTGLKEASKHRTHFKKESEQIKKVVGEVTHTFFGNPKAKTIIDELKQEIKADPKAGG
;
A
#
# COMPACT_ATOMS: atom_id res chain seq x y z
N MET A 1 10.75 53.20 -151.59
CA MET A 1 10.46 51.86 -151.06
C MET A 1 11.56 51.33 -150.13
N ASN A 2 12.34 52.16 -149.40
CA ASN A 2 13.36 51.65 -148.44
C ASN A 2 13.69 52.55 -147.22
N GLU A 3 13.04 53.70 -146.99
CA GLU A 3 13.32 54.55 -145.80
C GLU A 3 12.23 54.51 -144.71
N SER A 4 11.04 53.94 -144.98
CA SER A 4 9.94 53.94 -144.00
C SER A 4 9.95 52.74 -143.02
N HIS A 5 10.76 51.70 -143.28
CA HIS A 5 10.78 50.50 -142.43
C HIS A 5 11.89 50.52 -141.37
N ALA A 6 12.95 51.33 -141.53
CA ALA A 6 14.03 51.41 -140.54
C ALA A 6 13.58 52.15 -139.27
N ASP A 7 12.82 53.24 -139.42
CA ASP A 7 12.32 54.03 -138.29
C ASP A 7 11.26 53.29 -137.47
N GLU A 8 10.45 52.45 -138.11
CA GLU A 8 9.41 51.68 -137.43
C GLU A 8 10.00 50.50 -136.63
N VAL A 9 11.05 49.85 -137.15
CA VAL A 9 11.78 48.80 -136.43
C VAL A 9 12.54 49.35 -135.22
N SER A 10 13.25 50.49 -135.35
CA SER A 10 13.93 51.10 -134.21
C SER A 10 12.95 51.59 -133.12
N ARG A 11 11.75 52.04 -133.52
CA ARG A 11 10.71 52.44 -132.56
C ARG A 11 10.12 51.24 -131.82
N LEU A 12 9.87 50.14 -132.52
CA LEU A 12 9.40 48.89 -131.91
C LEU A 12 10.47 48.24 -131.02
N GLU A 13 11.75 48.25 -131.40
CA GLU A 13 12.85 47.76 -130.54
C GLU A 13 12.99 48.58 -129.26
N ALA A 14 12.85 49.90 -129.33
CA ALA A 14 12.87 50.76 -128.16
C ALA A 14 11.66 50.52 -127.23
N GLU A 15 10.47 50.30 -127.80
CA GLU A 15 9.27 49.94 -127.03
C GLU A 15 9.38 48.55 -126.40
N LEU A 16 9.95 47.57 -127.11
CA LEU A 16 10.16 46.20 -126.60
C LEU A 16 11.19 46.18 -125.46
N LYS A 17 12.25 46.99 -125.56
CA LYS A 17 13.24 47.16 -124.49
C LYS A 17 12.63 47.81 -123.25
N LYS A 18 11.82 48.86 -123.43
CA LYS A 18 11.10 49.51 -122.33
C LYS A 18 10.08 48.58 -121.66
N ALA A 19 9.39 47.76 -122.45
CA ALA A 19 8.46 46.75 -121.93
C ALA A 19 9.19 45.63 -121.17
N GLY A 20 10.37 45.20 -121.63
CA GLY A 20 11.23 44.26 -120.93
C GLY A 20 11.75 44.81 -119.60
N GLU A 21 12.26 46.04 -119.58
CA GLU A 21 12.74 46.71 -118.36
C GLU A 21 11.59 46.95 -117.35
N SER A 22 10.38 47.27 -117.82
CA SER A 22 9.19 47.40 -116.97
C SER A 22 8.69 46.06 -116.44
N GLY A 23 8.83 44.97 -117.20
CA GLY A 23 8.44 43.63 -116.79
C GLY A 23 9.38 43.07 -115.73
N ASP A 24 10.70 43.26 -115.90
CA ASP A 24 11.71 42.82 -114.93
C ASP A 24 11.59 43.55 -113.59
N GLU A 25 11.25 44.85 -113.60
CA GLU A 25 11.00 45.61 -112.37
C GLU A 25 9.75 45.12 -111.63
N GLN A 26 8.65 44.82 -112.35
CA GLN A 26 7.44 44.26 -111.74
C GLN A 26 7.69 42.87 -111.14
N VAL A 27 8.47 42.02 -111.82
CA VAL A 27 8.85 40.69 -111.29
C VAL A 27 9.73 40.83 -110.05
N ARG A 28 10.63 41.83 -110.01
CA ARG A 28 11.45 42.10 -108.82
C ARG A 28 10.59 42.53 -107.62
N VAL A 29 9.66 43.46 -107.83
CA VAL A 29 8.73 43.92 -106.77
C VAL A 29 7.89 42.78 -106.23
N VAL A 30 7.29 41.96 -107.10
CA VAL A 30 6.47 40.80 -106.68
C VAL A 30 7.32 39.77 -105.92
N ARG A 31 8.59 39.56 -106.31
CA ARG A 31 9.49 38.65 -105.60
C ARG A 31 9.87 39.19 -104.22
N GLU A 32 10.13 40.49 -104.09
CA GLU A 32 10.40 41.14 -102.81
C GLU A 32 9.16 41.09 -101.88
N GLU A 33 7.96 41.32 -102.41
CA GLU A 33 6.70 41.19 -101.65
C GLU A 33 6.45 39.75 -101.21
N LEU A 34 6.70 38.77 -102.07
CA LEU A 34 6.57 37.35 -101.73
C LEU A 34 7.54 36.96 -100.61
N GLU A 35 8.79 37.40 -100.67
CA GLU A 35 9.80 37.11 -99.65
C GLU A 35 9.45 37.78 -98.31
N GLN A 36 8.95 39.02 -98.32
CA GLN A 36 8.43 39.67 -97.12
C GLN A 36 7.23 38.93 -96.53
N THR A 37 6.33 38.43 -97.38
CA THR A 37 5.14 37.68 -96.94
C THR A 37 5.52 36.32 -96.35
N GLN A 38 6.53 35.66 -96.92
CA GLN A 38 7.10 34.42 -96.40
C GLN A 38 7.75 34.64 -95.02
N LYS A 39 8.57 35.69 -94.86
CA LYS A 39 9.16 36.04 -93.55
C LYS A 39 8.09 36.32 -92.50
N ARG A 40 7.03 37.07 -92.85
CA ARG A 40 5.89 37.30 -91.94
C ARG A 40 5.17 35.99 -91.56
N HIS A 41 4.97 35.08 -92.51
CA HIS A 41 4.37 33.77 -92.23
C HIS A 41 5.25 32.93 -91.28
N GLU A 42 6.56 32.92 -91.49
CA GLU A 42 7.51 32.20 -90.66
C GLU A 42 7.55 32.76 -89.23
N GLU A 43 7.52 34.09 -89.07
CA GLU A 43 7.40 34.73 -87.76
C GLU A 43 6.09 34.37 -87.04
N VAL A 44 4.96 34.32 -87.77
CA VAL A 44 3.66 33.92 -87.20
C VAL A 44 3.68 32.45 -86.79
N LEU A 45 4.24 31.56 -87.61
CA LEU A 45 4.38 30.14 -87.27
C LEU A 45 5.26 29.92 -86.06
N ASN A 46 6.36 30.67 -85.93
CA ASN A 46 7.23 30.59 -84.77
C ASN A 46 6.53 31.07 -83.49
N LYS A 47 5.78 32.17 -83.56
CA LYS A 47 4.95 32.64 -82.42
C LYS A 47 3.89 31.62 -82.04
N LEU A 48 3.19 31.03 -83.02
CA LEU A 48 2.17 30.01 -82.77
C LEU A 48 2.77 28.76 -82.10
N ASN A 49 3.92 28.29 -82.59
CA ASN A 49 4.63 27.16 -82.01
C ASN A 49 5.11 27.44 -80.58
N GLN A 50 5.52 28.67 -80.29
CA GLN A 50 5.89 29.07 -78.94
C GLN A 50 4.69 29.08 -78.00
N SER A 51 3.57 29.70 -78.40
CA SER A 51 2.33 29.68 -77.61
C SER A 51 1.78 28.28 -77.41
N LEU A 52 1.91 27.38 -78.40
CA LEU A 52 1.50 25.98 -78.26
C LEU A 52 2.36 25.25 -77.22
N LYS A 53 3.68 25.47 -77.21
CA LYS A 53 4.57 24.89 -76.19
C LYS A 53 4.25 25.38 -74.79
N GLU A 54 3.97 26.67 -74.64
CA GLU A 54 3.55 27.26 -73.36
C GLU A 54 2.22 26.65 -72.89
N ALA A 55 1.22 26.57 -73.76
CA ALA A 55 -0.07 25.95 -73.44
C ALA A 55 0.05 24.46 -73.07
N MET A 56 0.92 23.70 -73.73
CA MET A 56 1.19 22.31 -73.38
C MET A 56 1.84 22.18 -72.01
N LYS A 57 2.79 23.06 -71.68
CA LYS A 57 3.45 23.09 -70.37
C LYS A 57 2.45 23.40 -69.25
N ASP A 58 1.58 24.38 -69.46
CA ASP A 58 0.54 24.73 -68.49
C ASP A 58 -0.45 23.58 -68.29
N THR A 59 -0.78 22.86 -69.36
CA THR A 59 -1.66 21.67 -69.29
C THR A 59 -1.03 20.55 -68.47
N GLU A 60 0.27 20.29 -68.65
CA GLU A 60 1.03 19.30 -67.86
C GLU A 60 1.09 19.68 -66.37
N GLU A 61 1.27 20.97 -66.07
CA GLU A 61 1.29 21.49 -64.70
C GLU A 61 -0.08 21.38 -64.01
N VAL A 62 -1.16 21.67 -64.73
CA VAL A 62 -2.52 21.47 -64.19
C VAL A 62 -2.80 19.99 -63.95
N ARG A 63 -2.35 19.11 -64.85
CA ARG A 63 -2.54 17.66 -64.71
C ARG A 63 -1.80 17.11 -63.49
N SER A 64 -0.57 17.52 -63.23
CA SER A 64 0.17 17.07 -62.05
C SER A 64 -0.45 17.58 -60.75
N LYS A 65 -0.94 18.83 -60.72
CA LYS A 65 -1.69 19.37 -59.58
C LYS A 65 -2.99 18.60 -59.32
N LEU A 66 -3.69 18.19 -60.38
CA LEU A 66 -4.92 17.40 -60.26
C LEU A 66 -4.64 16.01 -59.65
N GLU A 67 -3.58 15.34 -60.10
CA GLU A 67 -3.19 14.02 -59.59
C GLU A 67 -2.83 14.07 -58.10
N VAL A 68 -2.08 15.10 -57.67
CA VAL A 68 -1.77 15.33 -56.24
C VAL A 68 -3.04 15.59 -55.42
N ALA A 69 -3.99 16.35 -55.97
CA ALA A 69 -5.27 16.62 -55.30
C ALA A 69 -6.12 15.34 -55.14
N GLU A 70 -6.15 14.47 -56.16
CA GLU A 70 -6.85 13.18 -56.10
C GLU A 70 -6.23 12.23 -55.06
N GLN A 71 -4.91 12.15 -54.99
CA GLN A 71 -4.21 11.35 -53.98
C GLN A 71 -4.49 11.87 -52.56
N THR A 72 -4.49 13.19 -52.38
CA THR A 72 -4.81 13.83 -51.10
C THR A 72 -6.26 13.54 -50.69
N LEU A 73 -7.21 13.60 -51.62
CA LEU A 73 -8.61 13.27 -51.37
C LEU A 73 -8.77 11.80 -50.94
N ALA A 74 -8.07 10.88 -51.61
CA ALA A 74 -8.10 9.46 -51.28
C ALA A 74 -7.55 9.18 -49.86
N SER A 75 -6.45 9.83 -49.49
CA SER A 75 -5.88 9.77 -48.14
C SER A 75 -6.87 10.28 -47.09
N ASN A 76 -7.50 11.44 -47.33
CA ASN A 76 -8.48 12.02 -46.40
C ASN A 76 -9.71 11.12 -46.21
N LEU A 77 -10.18 10.45 -47.28
CA LEU A 77 -11.28 9.49 -47.19
C LEU A 77 -10.91 8.24 -46.38
N ALA A 78 -9.66 7.79 -46.44
CA ALA A 78 -9.19 6.67 -45.62
C ALA A 78 -9.17 7.07 -44.13
N SER A 79 -8.61 8.23 -43.80
CA SER A 79 -8.58 8.76 -42.43
C SER A 79 -9.98 8.97 -41.85
N LEU A 80 -10.95 9.43 -42.66
CA LEU A 80 -12.34 9.58 -42.22
C LEU A 80 -13.01 8.24 -41.86
N LYS A 81 -12.72 7.17 -42.60
CA LYS A 81 -13.24 5.83 -42.28
C LYS A 81 -12.65 5.30 -40.97
N GLU A 82 -11.35 5.48 -40.78
CA GLU A 82 -10.68 5.09 -39.54
C GLU A 82 -11.24 5.86 -38.33
N LEU A 83 -11.45 7.17 -38.47
CA LEU A 83 -12.07 7.99 -37.42
C LEU A 83 -13.50 7.53 -37.10
N GLN A 84 -14.27 7.13 -38.12
CA GLN A 84 -15.62 6.61 -37.94
C GLN A 84 -15.63 5.28 -37.18
N GLU A 85 -14.67 4.39 -37.44
CA GLU A 85 -14.52 3.12 -36.70
C GLU A 85 -14.14 3.37 -35.24
N GLN A 86 -13.18 4.27 -35.00
CA GLN A 86 -12.81 4.68 -33.64
C GLN A 86 -14.00 5.26 -32.87
N PHE A 87 -14.84 6.07 -33.51
CA PHE A 87 -16.05 6.62 -32.89
C PHE A 87 -17.06 5.55 -32.51
N GLN A 88 -17.22 4.49 -33.33
CA GLN A 88 -18.10 3.37 -33.01
C GLN A 88 -17.59 2.55 -31.82
N VAL A 89 -16.28 2.33 -31.73
CA VAL A 89 -15.65 1.66 -30.59
C VAL A 89 -15.84 2.46 -29.30
N LEU A 90 -15.61 3.78 -29.35
CA LEU A 90 -15.84 4.69 -28.23
C LEU A 90 -17.29 4.68 -27.76
N LYS A 91 -18.26 4.65 -28.70
CA LYS A 91 -19.67 4.59 -28.36
C LYS A 91 -20.04 3.31 -27.59
N ARG A 92 -19.56 2.15 -28.05
CA ARG A 92 -19.78 0.86 -27.37
C ARG A 92 -19.14 0.84 -25.98
N SER A 93 -17.94 1.40 -25.85
CA SER A 93 -17.26 1.53 -24.55
C SER A 93 -18.06 2.39 -23.58
N ASN A 94 -18.62 3.51 -24.05
CA ASN A 94 -19.42 4.41 -23.23
C ASN A 94 -20.74 3.74 -22.77
N GLU A 95 -21.38 2.96 -23.64
CA GLU A 95 -22.56 2.17 -23.29
C GLU A 95 -22.25 1.14 -22.20
N ALA A 96 -21.14 0.40 -22.32
CA ALA A 96 -20.69 -0.57 -21.31
C ALA A 96 -20.37 0.08 -19.95
N LEU A 97 -19.64 1.21 -19.96
CA LEU A 97 -19.33 1.97 -18.74
C LEU A 97 -20.60 2.48 -18.04
N THR A 98 -21.62 2.85 -18.82
CA THR A 98 -22.90 3.31 -18.25
C THR A 98 -23.64 2.19 -17.55
N GLU A 99 -23.58 0.97 -18.09
CA GLU A 99 -24.17 -0.22 -17.49
C GLU A 99 -23.43 -0.63 -16.20
N GLU A 100 -22.09 -0.64 -16.22
CA GLU A 100 -21.27 -0.88 -15.02
C GLU A 100 -21.56 0.14 -13.92
N LEU A 101 -21.69 1.42 -14.27
CA LEU A 101 -21.99 2.48 -13.30
C LEU A 101 -23.38 2.31 -12.68
N SER A 102 -24.36 1.84 -13.45
CA SER A 102 -25.69 1.53 -12.93
C SER A 102 -25.69 0.35 -11.95
N SER A 103 -24.91 -0.70 -12.26
CA SER A 103 -24.73 -1.87 -11.40
C SER A 103 -23.98 -1.51 -10.10
N ALA A 104 -22.91 -0.72 -10.21
CA ALA A 104 -22.15 -0.25 -9.07
C ALA A 104 -23.01 0.60 -8.13
N LYS A 105 -23.88 1.46 -8.68
CA LYS A 105 -24.82 2.26 -7.89
C LYS A 105 -25.82 1.40 -7.13
N ALA A 106 -26.42 0.39 -7.77
CA ALA A 106 -27.33 -0.54 -7.13
C ALA A 106 -26.64 -1.35 -6.00
N SER A 107 -25.38 -1.75 -6.21
CA SER A 107 -24.58 -2.42 -5.18
C SER A 107 -24.27 -1.49 -3.99
N ALA A 108 -23.97 -0.21 -4.25
CA ALA A 108 -23.70 0.77 -3.19
C ALA A 108 -24.95 1.03 -2.33
N GLU A 109 -26.12 1.20 -2.95
CA GLU A 109 -27.41 1.34 -2.24
C GLU A 109 -27.71 0.09 -1.38
N GLY A 110 -27.41 -1.11 -1.89
CA GLY A 110 -27.54 -2.36 -1.11
C GLY A 110 -26.57 -2.47 0.08
N GLN A 111 -25.38 -1.89 -0.02
CA GLN A 111 -24.43 -1.83 1.10
C GLN A 111 -24.83 -0.80 2.16
N GLU A 112 -25.40 0.33 1.74
CA GLU A 112 -25.89 1.37 2.65
C GLU A 112 -27.00 0.83 3.56
N LEU A 113 -27.95 0.07 3.01
CA LEU A 113 -28.98 -0.62 3.78
C LEU A 113 -28.39 -1.58 4.83
N LYS A 114 -27.42 -2.42 4.45
CA LYS A 114 -26.75 -3.34 5.39
C LYS A 114 -26.00 -2.61 6.49
N ASN A 115 -25.37 -1.47 6.16
CA ASN A 115 -24.69 -0.65 7.17
C ASN A 115 -25.68 -0.06 8.17
N THR A 116 -26.88 0.36 7.72
CA THR A 116 -27.93 0.83 8.65
C THR A 116 -28.41 -0.28 9.60
N GLU A 117 -28.61 -1.50 9.09
CA GLU A 117 -28.98 -2.65 9.92
C GLU A 117 -27.90 -2.99 10.97
N LEU A 118 -26.62 -2.92 10.59
CA LEU A 118 -25.51 -3.15 11.52
C LEU A 118 -25.41 -2.07 12.60
N VAL A 119 -25.67 -0.81 12.25
CA VAL A 119 -25.68 0.30 13.23
C VAL A 119 -26.80 0.08 14.27
N ASP A 120 -27.99 -0.32 13.83
CA ASP A 120 -29.10 -0.62 14.73
C ASP A 120 -28.78 -1.79 15.68
N GLU A 121 -28.11 -2.83 15.19
CA GLU A 121 -27.72 -3.97 16.02
C GLU A 121 -26.61 -3.61 17.02
N ILE A 122 -25.63 -2.80 16.63
CA ILE A 122 -24.60 -2.28 17.55
C ILE A 122 -25.24 -1.46 18.68
N GLN A 123 -26.24 -0.64 18.34
CA GLN A 123 -26.97 0.17 19.32
C GLN A 123 -27.67 -0.74 20.35
N ARG A 124 -28.40 -1.77 19.90
CA ARG A 124 -29.06 -2.74 20.80
C ARG A 124 -28.06 -3.45 21.72
N LEU A 125 -26.92 -3.87 21.18
CA LEU A 125 -25.89 -4.55 21.97
C LEU A 125 -25.26 -3.61 23.02
N THR A 126 -25.11 -2.33 22.69
CA THR A 126 -24.58 -1.33 23.61
C THR A 126 -25.54 -1.07 24.77
N GLU A 127 -26.83 -0.96 24.49
CA GLU A 127 -27.88 -0.83 25.52
C GLU A 127 -27.92 -2.06 26.45
N ALA A 128 -27.79 -3.27 25.88
CA ALA A 128 -27.75 -4.50 26.67
C ALA A 128 -26.49 -4.60 27.56
N LEU A 129 -25.34 -4.12 27.08
CA LEU A 129 -24.11 -4.08 27.88
C LEU A 129 -24.20 -3.08 29.03
N GLN A 130 -24.81 -1.91 28.79
CA GLN A 130 -25.01 -0.90 29.82
C GLN A 130 -25.92 -1.43 30.94
N SER A 131 -27.03 -2.09 30.60
CA SER A 131 -27.91 -2.72 31.59
C SER A 131 -27.19 -3.79 32.44
N LYS A 132 -26.30 -4.57 31.82
CA LYS A 132 -25.49 -5.56 32.55
C LYS A 132 -24.45 -4.93 33.47
N ALA A 133 -23.86 -3.79 33.09
CA ALA A 133 -22.92 -3.06 33.93
C ALA A 133 -23.62 -2.51 35.19
N GLU A 134 -24.81 -1.95 35.03
CA GLU A 134 -25.63 -1.47 36.16
C GLU A 134 -26.00 -2.61 37.14
N ALA A 135 -26.31 -3.80 36.62
CA ALA A 135 -26.58 -4.98 37.44
C ALA A 135 -25.34 -5.44 38.23
N LEU A 136 -24.14 -5.36 37.62
CA LEU A 136 -22.87 -5.70 38.29
C LEU A 136 -22.53 -4.74 39.43
N ASP A 137 -22.76 -3.44 39.24
CA ASP A 137 -22.54 -2.44 40.29
C ASP A 137 -23.47 -2.69 41.49
N SER A 138 -24.73 -3.04 41.24
CA SER A 138 -25.68 -3.44 42.29
C SER A 138 -25.20 -4.66 43.07
N LEU A 139 -24.78 -5.73 42.36
CA LEU A 139 -24.23 -6.94 42.99
C LEU A 139 -22.96 -6.66 43.81
N SER A 140 -22.06 -5.80 43.30
CA SER A 140 -20.85 -5.43 44.02
C SER A 140 -21.17 -4.65 45.31
N SER A 141 -22.19 -3.80 45.29
CA SER A 141 -22.62 -3.08 46.49
C SER A 141 -23.16 -4.01 47.57
N GLU A 142 -23.89 -5.05 47.17
CA GLU A 142 -24.47 -6.03 48.08
C GLU A 142 -23.40 -6.95 48.68
N LEU A 143 -22.42 -7.38 47.88
CA LEU A 143 -21.25 -8.14 48.35
C LEU A 143 -20.48 -7.38 49.44
N LYS A 144 -20.30 -6.06 49.26
CA LYS A 144 -19.61 -5.21 50.23
C LYS A 144 -20.34 -5.16 51.56
N LYS A 145 -21.66 -5.01 51.56
CA LYS A 145 -22.48 -5.07 52.78
C LYS A 145 -22.34 -6.41 53.48
N GLN A 146 -22.39 -7.52 52.73
CA GLN A 146 -22.22 -8.85 53.31
C GLN A 146 -20.83 -8.99 53.96
N GLN A 147 -19.79 -8.46 53.33
CA GLN A 147 -18.44 -8.52 53.89
C GLN A 147 -18.28 -7.71 55.18
N GLU A 148 -18.95 -6.55 55.29
CA GLU A 148 -19.03 -5.77 56.53
C GLU A 148 -19.74 -6.57 57.63
N THR A 149 -20.88 -7.22 57.33
CA THR A 149 -21.58 -8.05 58.32
C THR A 149 -20.75 -9.23 58.82
N VAL A 150 -19.97 -9.87 57.95
CA VAL A 150 -19.06 -10.97 58.34
C VAL A 150 -17.95 -10.47 59.27
N SER A 151 -17.42 -9.28 59.01
CA SER A 151 -16.41 -8.65 59.87
C SER A 151 -16.97 -8.36 61.28
N ASP A 152 -18.17 -7.80 61.36
CA ASP A 152 -18.84 -7.52 62.64
C ASP A 152 -19.10 -8.81 63.44
N LEU A 153 -19.54 -9.87 62.76
CA LEU A 153 -19.75 -11.18 63.37
C LEU A 153 -18.43 -11.79 63.89
N GLN A 154 -17.34 -11.70 63.13
CA GLN A 154 -16.02 -12.16 63.58
C GLN A 154 -15.53 -11.42 64.83
N GLN A 155 -15.77 -10.11 64.88
CA GLN A 155 -15.43 -9.31 66.05
C GLN A 155 -16.24 -9.74 67.27
N SER A 156 -17.55 -9.97 67.10
CA SER A 156 -18.42 -10.47 68.18
C SER A 156 -18.01 -11.86 68.67
N LEU A 157 -17.61 -12.76 67.76
CA LEU A 157 -17.15 -14.11 68.11
C LEU A 157 -15.89 -14.02 69.01
N SER A 158 -14.95 -13.13 68.66
CA SER A 158 -13.72 -12.94 69.43
C SER A 158 -13.96 -12.42 70.85
N THR A 159 -14.97 -11.57 71.04
CA THR A 159 -15.31 -11.05 72.38
C THR A 159 -15.98 -12.13 73.21
N THR A 160 -16.87 -12.94 72.62
CA THR A 160 -17.45 -14.10 73.30
C THR A 160 -16.39 -15.14 73.71
N GLN A 161 -15.42 -15.46 72.85
CA GLN A 161 -14.34 -16.39 73.21
C GLN A 161 -13.54 -15.93 74.44
N LYS A 162 -13.19 -14.64 74.50
CA LYS A 162 -12.50 -14.07 75.68
C LYS A 162 -13.33 -14.20 76.96
N SER A 163 -14.64 -13.93 76.87
CA SER A 163 -15.53 -14.06 78.03
C SER A 163 -15.67 -15.52 78.50
N PHE A 164 -15.60 -16.48 77.57
CA PHE A 164 -15.63 -17.91 77.88
C PHE A 164 -14.34 -18.36 78.60
N GLU A 165 -13.17 -17.93 78.11
CA GLU A 165 -11.88 -18.21 78.77
C GLU A 165 -11.82 -17.64 80.20
N GLU A 166 -12.39 -16.44 80.41
CA GLU A 166 -12.51 -15.87 81.75
C GLU A 166 -13.44 -16.68 82.66
N ALA A 167 -14.54 -17.19 82.13
CA ALA A 167 -15.46 -18.07 82.87
C ALA A 167 -14.79 -19.40 83.24
N GLU A 168 -14.02 -20.02 82.34
CA GLU A 168 -13.25 -21.24 82.64
C GLU A 168 -12.22 -21.01 83.76
N ARG A 169 -11.49 -19.88 83.72
CA ARG A 169 -10.55 -19.53 84.79
C ARG A 169 -11.25 -19.36 86.14
N ARG A 170 -12.44 -18.75 86.16
CA ARG A 170 -13.24 -18.60 87.38
C ARG A 170 -13.75 -19.95 87.89
N SER A 171 -14.21 -20.82 87.00
CA SER A 171 -14.65 -22.18 87.36
C SER A 171 -13.51 -23.00 87.98
N SER A 172 -12.33 -22.97 87.36
CA SER A 172 -11.13 -23.63 87.88
C SER A 172 -10.69 -23.08 89.25
N ALA A 173 -10.84 -21.78 89.49
CA ALA A 173 -10.54 -21.17 90.78
C ALA A 173 -11.55 -21.59 91.87
N LEU A 174 -12.83 -21.68 91.52
CA LEU A 174 -13.89 -22.14 92.43
C LEU A 174 -13.74 -23.63 92.78
N GLU A 175 -13.39 -24.48 91.81
CA GLU A 175 -13.10 -25.90 92.07
C GLU A 175 -11.95 -26.07 93.07
N LYS A 176 -10.88 -25.27 92.95
CA LYS A 176 -9.77 -25.29 93.92
C LYS A 176 -10.20 -24.80 95.32
N GLN A 177 -11.15 -23.86 95.40
CA GLN A 177 -11.69 -23.40 96.69
C GLN A 177 -12.61 -24.44 97.35
N LEU A 178 -13.40 -25.17 96.57
CA LEU A 178 -14.24 -26.26 97.05
C LEU A 178 -13.40 -27.44 97.55
N GLU A 179 -12.31 -27.79 96.87
CA GLU A 179 -11.35 -28.82 97.31
C GLU A 179 -10.69 -28.43 98.66
N GLN A 180 -10.41 -27.14 98.88
CA GLN A 180 -9.85 -26.63 100.14
C GLN A 180 -10.88 -26.55 101.28
N LEU A 181 -12.16 -26.30 100.98
CA LEU A 181 -13.25 -26.24 101.97
C LEU A 181 -13.71 -27.65 102.40
N ASN A 182 -13.68 -28.64 101.51
CA ASN A 182 -14.05 -30.03 101.83
C ASN A 182 -13.01 -30.76 102.71
N VAL A 183 -11.75 -30.29 102.72
CA VAL A 183 -10.69 -30.80 103.61
C VAL A 183 -10.71 -30.13 104.99
N LYS A 184 -11.45 -29.03 105.18
CA LYS A 184 -11.42 -28.20 106.40
C LYS A 184 -12.68 -28.31 107.30
N HIS A 185 -13.74 -29.02 106.88
CA HIS A 185 -15.03 -29.04 107.59
C HIS A 185 -15.58 -30.45 107.89
N SER A 186 -14.77 -31.34 108.47
CA SER A 186 -15.26 -32.66 108.96
C SER A 186 -14.73 -33.13 110.33
N LYS A 187 -14.34 -32.21 111.23
CA LYS A 187 -14.17 -32.53 112.66
C LYS A 187 -14.44 -31.31 113.55
N GLU A 188 -15.34 -31.50 114.52
CA GLU A 188 -15.70 -30.61 115.65
C GLU A 188 -16.68 -29.49 115.31
N LYS A 189 -18.01 -29.72 115.24
CA LYS A 189 -18.95 -30.45 116.13
C LYS A 189 -19.25 -29.66 117.42
N ILE A 190 -20.54 -29.65 117.74
CA ILE A 190 -21.17 -29.41 119.05
C ILE A 190 -21.43 -27.95 119.42
N ASP A 191 -22.74 -27.73 119.57
CA ASP A 191 -23.44 -26.99 120.62
C ASP A 191 -22.68 -25.87 121.30
N LEU A 192 -23.32 -24.72 121.35
CA LEU A 192 -23.87 -24.24 122.62
C LEU A 192 -24.96 -23.25 122.19
N GLU A 193 -26.19 -23.72 122.27
CA GLU A 193 -27.03 -23.38 123.41
C GLU A 193 -27.69 -22.02 123.18
N THR A 194 -28.92 -22.07 122.68
CA THR A 194 -30.08 -22.07 123.57
C THR A 194 -30.13 -20.83 124.45
N LYS A 195 -31.23 -20.11 124.25
CA LYS A 195 -31.81 -19.10 125.12
C LYS A 195 -31.22 -17.71 124.89
N LEU A 196 -31.97 -16.92 124.14
CA LEU A 196 -32.75 -15.88 124.83
C LEU A 196 -33.86 -15.47 123.86
N SER A 197 -35.05 -16.06 123.96
CA SER A 197 -36.08 -15.54 124.86
C SER A 197 -36.17 -14.02 124.75
N THR A 198 -36.94 -13.58 123.76
CA THR A 198 -37.83 -12.40 123.76
C THR A 198 -37.85 -11.83 122.36
N ALA A 199 -38.88 -12.12 121.60
CA ALA A 199 -39.25 -11.24 120.50
C ALA A 199 -40.65 -11.61 120.07
N THR A 200 -41.59 -11.13 120.84
CA THR A 200 -42.97 -10.80 120.46
C THR A 200 -43.03 -9.83 119.25
N GLU A 201 -41.91 -9.61 118.55
CA GLU A 201 -41.71 -8.95 117.26
C GLU A 201 -41.81 -9.94 116.07
N LYS A 202 -41.86 -11.26 116.33
CA LYS A 202 -41.99 -12.30 115.30
C LYS A 202 -43.31 -12.28 114.52
N VAL A 203 -44.29 -11.46 114.93
CA VAL A 203 -45.57 -11.35 114.23
C VAL A 203 -45.49 -10.40 113.03
N ASP A 204 -44.63 -9.38 113.02
CA ASP A 204 -44.52 -8.45 111.88
C ASP A 204 -43.42 -8.82 110.88
N ALA A 205 -42.41 -9.59 111.30
CA ALA A 205 -41.32 -10.03 110.42
C ALA A 205 -41.71 -11.19 109.49
N VAL A 206 -42.57 -12.11 109.97
CA VAL A 206 -43.00 -13.28 109.19
C VAL A 206 -43.94 -12.87 108.05
N GLN A 207 -44.75 -11.83 108.25
CA GLN A 207 -45.66 -11.33 107.21
C GLN A 207 -44.90 -10.67 106.05
N LYS A 208 -43.81 -9.92 106.33
CA LYS A 208 -42.96 -9.32 105.30
C LYS A 208 -42.10 -10.34 104.55
N GLN A 209 -41.63 -11.38 105.24
CA GLN A 209 -40.84 -12.44 104.60
C GLN A 209 -41.65 -13.26 103.59
N LEU A 210 -42.94 -13.49 103.86
CA LEU A 210 -43.82 -14.22 102.94
C LEU A 210 -44.10 -13.45 101.64
N GLU A 211 -44.32 -12.13 101.72
CA GLU A 211 -44.54 -11.29 100.54
C GLU A 211 -43.27 -11.12 99.69
N GLU A 212 -42.08 -11.14 100.31
CA GLU A 212 -40.81 -11.03 99.61
C GLU A 212 -40.41 -12.34 98.91
N GLU A 213 -40.71 -13.50 99.50
CA GLU A 213 -40.53 -14.81 98.85
C GLU A 213 -41.45 -14.98 97.63
N GLN A 214 -42.71 -14.52 97.71
CA GLN A 214 -43.63 -14.58 96.58
C GLN A 214 -43.19 -13.71 95.40
N ARG A 215 -42.57 -12.55 95.65
CA ARG A 215 -41.97 -11.72 94.58
C ARG A 215 -40.74 -12.36 93.95
N LYS A 216 -39.85 -12.93 94.77
CA LYS A 216 -38.64 -13.62 94.28
C LYS A 216 -38.97 -14.84 93.42
N SER A 217 -40.00 -15.61 93.81
CA SER A 217 -40.52 -16.75 93.04
C SER A 217 -41.07 -16.34 91.66
N LEU A 218 -41.85 -15.26 91.59
CA LEU A 218 -42.42 -14.78 90.33
C LEU A 218 -41.34 -14.21 89.38
N GLU A 219 -40.29 -13.60 89.93
CA GLU A 219 -39.17 -13.07 89.17
C GLU A 219 -38.24 -14.18 88.67
N SER A 220 -38.02 -15.25 89.45
CA SER A 220 -37.26 -16.41 89.00
C SER A 220 -37.99 -17.17 87.88
N GLU A 221 -39.32 -17.28 87.94
CA GLU A 221 -40.10 -17.92 86.87
C GLU A 221 -40.04 -17.12 85.55
N LYS A 222 -40.07 -15.78 85.60
CA LYS A 222 -39.90 -14.93 84.40
C LYS A 222 -38.51 -15.07 83.80
N LYS A 223 -37.46 -15.03 84.63
CA LYS A 223 -36.07 -15.23 84.19
C LYS A 223 -35.86 -16.62 83.59
N GLN A 224 -36.54 -17.64 84.12
CA GLN A 224 -36.48 -19.00 83.59
C GLN A 224 -37.15 -19.13 82.22
N LYS A 225 -38.32 -18.51 82.01
CA LYS A 225 -38.99 -18.49 80.70
C LYS A 225 -38.21 -17.72 79.63
N GLU A 226 -37.56 -16.62 80.02
CA GLU A 226 -36.71 -15.84 79.11
C GLU A 226 -35.43 -16.61 78.75
N ALA A 227 -34.82 -17.31 79.71
CA ALA A 227 -33.70 -18.21 79.46
C ALA A 227 -34.07 -19.40 78.55
N GLU A 228 -35.25 -19.99 78.70
CA GLU A 228 -35.74 -21.06 77.79
C GLU A 228 -35.90 -20.56 76.35
N LYS A 229 -36.43 -19.35 76.15
CA LYS A 229 -36.59 -18.78 74.82
C LYS A 229 -35.24 -18.53 74.12
N ILE A 230 -34.27 -18.00 74.86
CA ILE A 230 -32.89 -17.80 74.37
C ILE A 230 -32.23 -19.15 74.04
N ALA A 231 -32.44 -20.17 74.88
CA ALA A 231 -31.92 -21.51 74.63
C ALA A 231 -32.53 -22.17 73.38
N GLU A 232 -33.82 -21.96 73.11
CA GLU A 232 -34.49 -22.49 71.91
C GLU A 232 -34.00 -21.81 70.62
N GLU A 233 -33.78 -20.49 70.64
CA GLU A 233 -33.20 -19.75 69.51
C GLU A 233 -31.75 -20.18 69.25
N ALA A 234 -30.93 -20.33 70.30
CA ALA A 234 -29.56 -20.83 70.19
C ALA A 234 -29.51 -22.27 69.62
N LEU A 235 -30.47 -23.13 69.99
CA LEU A 235 -30.56 -24.49 69.43
C LEU A 235 -30.90 -24.50 67.93
N LYS A 236 -31.75 -23.58 67.46
CA LYS A 236 -32.06 -23.43 66.02
C LYS A 236 -30.85 -22.95 65.23
N GLU A 237 -30.10 -22.00 65.78
CA GLU A 237 -28.90 -21.46 65.15
C GLU A 237 -27.77 -22.52 65.09
N VAL A 238 -27.56 -23.28 66.16
CA VAL A 238 -26.63 -24.42 66.18
C VAL A 238 -27.04 -25.51 65.19
N ALA A 239 -28.34 -25.75 64.99
CA ALA A 239 -28.83 -26.70 64.00
C ALA A 239 -28.55 -26.22 62.56
N ALA A 240 -28.73 -24.92 62.28
CA ALA A 240 -28.40 -24.32 60.98
C ALA A 240 -26.89 -24.38 60.70
N MET A 241 -26.05 -24.00 61.66
CA MET A 241 -24.59 -24.08 61.54
C MET A 241 -24.09 -25.51 61.32
N ARG A 242 -24.74 -26.52 61.93
CA ARG A 242 -24.40 -27.93 61.70
C ARG A 242 -24.75 -28.39 60.29
N LEU A 243 -25.85 -27.89 59.71
CA LEU A 243 -26.23 -28.20 58.34
C LEU A 243 -25.23 -27.59 57.34
N GLU A 244 -24.83 -26.34 57.59
CA GLU A 244 -23.84 -25.64 56.77
C GLU A 244 -22.45 -26.26 56.88
N SER A 245 -22.02 -26.64 58.09
CA SER A 245 -20.77 -27.39 58.29
C SER A 245 -20.76 -28.72 57.53
N LYS A 246 -21.88 -29.45 57.49
CA LYS A 246 -21.98 -30.69 56.69
C LYS A 246 -21.84 -30.40 55.19
N ARG A 247 -22.50 -29.36 54.69
CA ARG A 247 -22.42 -28.95 53.28
C ARG A 247 -20.99 -28.58 52.89
N LEU A 248 -20.30 -27.81 53.73
CA LEU A 248 -18.89 -27.45 53.52
C LEU A 248 -17.97 -28.67 53.58
N GLN A 249 -18.23 -29.64 54.47
CA GLN A 249 -17.49 -30.90 54.50
C GLN A 249 -17.66 -31.71 53.20
N GLU A 250 -18.89 -31.81 52.67
CA GLU A 250 -19.16 -32.50 51.41
C GLU A 250 -18.46 -31.82 50.21
N GLU A 251 -18.45 -30.48 50.16
CA GLU A 251 -17.71 -29.73 49.15
C GLU A 251 -16.19 -29.95 49.27
N MET A 252 -15.65 -29.91 50.49
CA MET A 252 -14.23 -30.17 50.74
C MET A 252 -13.82 -31.59 50.34
N GLU A 253 -14.68 -32.59 50.59
CA GLU A 253 -14.45 -33.97 50.15
C GLU A 253 -14.52 -34.12 48.64
N LYS A 254 -15.43 -33.38 47.97
CA LYS A 254 -15.51 -33.35 46.51
C LYS A 254 -14.24 -32.74 45.91
N LEU A 255 -13.79 -31.58 46.40
CA LEU A 255 -12.55 -30.93 45.95
C LEU A 255 -11.32 -31.80 46.20
N ARG A 256 -11.25 -32.51 47.34
CA ARG A 256 -10.17 -33.47 47.63
C ARG A 256 -10.16 -34.63 46.63
N ARG A 257 -11.33 -35.14 46.23
CA ARG A 257 -11.42 -36.20 45.20
C ARG A 257 -10.94 -35.71 43.84
N GLU A 258 -11.41 -34.53 43.41
CA GLU A 258 -10.99 -33.91 42.15
C GLU A 258 -9.47 -33.61 42.13
N THR A 259 -8.92 -33.19 43.26
CA THR A 259 -7.48 -32.91 43.38
C THR A 259 -6.65 -34.20 43.29
N LYS A 260 -7.09 -35.29 43.94
CA LYS A 260 -6.43 -36.61 43.83
C LYS A 260 -6.50 -37.16 42.41
N GLU A 261 -7.62 -36.98 41.72
CA GLU A 261 -7.78 -37.42 40.33
C GLU A 261 -6.92 -36.61 39.36
N ARG A 262 -6.79 -35.29 39.58
CA ARG A 262 -5.83 -34.48 38.80
C ARG A 262 -4.39 -34.88 39.07
N GLN A 263 -4.05 -35.21 40.32
CA GLN A 263 -2.70 -35.67 40.66
C GLN A 263 -2.36 -36.99 39.96
N SER A 264 -3.27 -37.97 39.97
CA SER A 264 -3.03 -39.24 39.28
C SER A 264 -2.91 -39.07 37.76
N GLN A 265 -3.66 -38.13 37.17
CA GLN A 265 -3.52 -37.78 35.75
C GLN A 265 -2.18 -37.11 35.43
N LEU A 266 -1.65 -36.29 36.34
CA LEU A 266 -0.33 -35.68 36.19
C LEU A 266 0.78 -36.73 36.29
N ASP A 267 0.73 -37.61 37.28
CA ASP A 267 1.71 -38.69 37.47
C ASP A 267 1.72 -39.63 36.25
N ALA A 268 0.54 -39.98 35.72
CA ALA A 268 0.43 -40.79 34.50
C ALA A 268 1.02 -40.08 33.26
N ARG A 269 0.87 -38.76 33.18
CA ARG A 269 1.41 -37.96 32.07
C ARG A 269 2.92 -37.78 32.19
N GLU A 270 3.45 -37.66 33.40
CA GLU A 270 4.88 -37.62 33.68
C GLU A 270 5.56 -38.93 33.24
N HIS A 271 4.99 -40.08 33.60
CA HIS A 271 5.50 -41.39 33.15
C HIS A 271 5.50 -41.53 31.62
N GLN A 272 4.46 -41.02 30.93
CA GLN A 272 4.42 -41.02 29.46
C GLN A 272 5.48 -40.11 28.83
N LEU A 273 5.81 -38.99 29.48
CA LEU A 273 6.87 -38.10 29.02
C LEU A 273 8.25 -38.74 29.21
N GLU A 274 8.45 -39.45 30.31
CA GLU A 274 9.69 -40.16 30.60
C GLU A 274 9.92 -41.32 29.62
N GLU A 275 8.88 -42.11 29.30
CA GLU A 275 8.95 -43.12 28.24
C GLU A 275 9.30 -42.52 26.87
N ARG A 276 8.72 -41.37 26.53
CA ARG A 276 9.05 -40.66 25.29
C ARG A 276 10.46 -40.12 25.26
N ALA A 277 10.97 -39.61 26.38
CA ALA A 277 12.36 -39.16 26.48
C ALA A 277 13.33 -40.33 26.21
N ASN A 278 13.06 -41.50 26.77
CA ASN A 278 13.86 -42.71 26.51
C ASN A 278 13.78 -43.17 25.04
N GLN A 279 12.61 -43.04 24.40
CA GLN A 279 12.46 -43.30 22.96
C GLN A 279 13.20 -42.28 22.09
N LEU A 280 13.33 -41.03 22.52
CA LEU A 280 14.09 -40.02 21.79
C LEU A 280 15.60 -40.29 21.89
N ASN A 281 16.12 -40.60 23.08
CA ASN A 281 17.53 -40.94 23.26
C ASN A 281 17.94 -42.17 22.41
N THR A 282 17.07 -43.17 22.29
CA THR A 282 17.34 -44.34 21.42
C THR A 282 17.34 -43.98 19.94
N ARG A 283 16.50 -43.04 19.50
CA ARG A 283 16.51 -42.55 18.10
C ARG A 283 17.71 -41.68 17.82
N GLU A 284 18.14 -40.87 18.77
CA GLU A 284 19.34 -40.03 18.67
C GLU A 284 20.58 -40.90 18.44
N SER A 285 20.75 -41.95 19.25
CA SER A 285 21.83 -42.93 19.05
C SER A 285 21.80 -43.62 17.67
N LEU A 286 20.62 -43.90 17.12
CA LEU A 286 20.48 -44.46 15.77
C LEU A 286 20.82 -43.44 14.66
N LEU A 287 20.58 -42.15 14.90
CA LEU A 287 20.94 -41.10 13.97
C LEU A 287 22.45 -40.88 13.95
N GLU A 288 23.12 -40.85 15.10
CA GLU A 288 24.58 -40.82 15.21
C GLU A 288 25.23 -42.00 14.45
N GLN A 289 24.63 -43.20 14.55
CA GLN A 289 25.11 -44.36 13.80
C GLN A 289 24.95 -44.19 12.28
N ARG A 290 23.85 -43.57 11.81
CA ARG A 290 23.64 -43.27 10.39
C ARG A 290 24.56 -42.19 9.87
N GLU A 291 24.86 -41.18 10.69
CA GLU A 291 25.79 -40.11 10.35
C GLU A 291 27.19 -40.67 10.09
N MET A 292 27.68 -41.56 10.96
CA MET A 292 28.94 -42.28 10.71
C MET A 292 28.92 -43.11 9.42
N GLN A 293 27.79 -43.73 9.07
CA GLN A 293 27.67 -44.48 7.80
C GLN A 293 27.69 -43.55 6.57
N LEU A 294 27.14 -42.35 6.69
CA LEU A 294 27.16 -41.36 5.61
C LEU A 294 28.56 -40.78 5.41
N GLU A 295 29.27 -40.47 6.49
CA GLU A 295 30.67 -40.03 6.42
C GLU A 295 31.57 -41.10 5.77
N ALA A 296 31.37 -42.38 6.12
CA ALA A 296 32.10 -43.48 5.47
C ALA A 296 31.84 -43.53 3.96
N ARG A 297 30.57 -43.38 3.54
CA ARG A 297 30.18 -43.41 2.12
C ARG A 297 30.63 -42.17 1.34
N GLU A 298 30.71 -41.01 2.02
CA GLU A 298 31.25 -39.79 1.43
C GLU A 298 32.74 -39.94 1.13
N ASN A 299 33.51 -40.54 2.04
CA ASN A 299 34.91 -40.86 1.82
C ASN A 299 35.11 -41.83 0.64
N GLU A 300 34.28 -42.86 0.52
CA GLU A 300 34.29 -43.79 -0.63
C GLU A 300 34.00 -43.08 -1.97
N LEU A 301 33.04 -42.13 -1.96
CA LEU A 301 32.73 -41.33 -3.15
C LEU A 301 33.86 -40.37 -3.52
N GLU A 302 34.57 -39.84 -2.54
CA GLU A 302 35.71 -38.97 -2.78
C GLU A 302 36.90 -39.75 -3.36
N GLU A 303 37.09 -41.00 -2.94
CA GLU A 303 38.06 -41.92 -3.53
C GLU A 303 37.71 -42.24 -4.99
N HIS A 304 36.46 -42.58 -5.28
CA HIS A 304 35.99 -42.76 -6.66
C HIS A 304 36.13 -41.50 -7.53
N ARG A 305 35.92 -40.31 -6.97
CA ARG A 305 36.16 -39.05 -7.71
C ARG A 305 37.62 -38.87 -8.08
N ARG A 306 38.56 -39.28 -7.22
CA ARG A 306 40.00 -39.26 -7.53
C ARG A 306 40.35 -40.26 -8.62
N GLU A 307 39.74 -41.44 -8.61
CA GLU A 307 39.91 -42.44 -9.69
C GLU A 307 39.38 -41.92 -11.03
N VAL A 308 38.21 -41.27 -11.04
CA VAL A 308 37.65 -40.66 -12.25
C VAL A 308 38.52 -39.51 -12.76
N ALA A 309 39.05 -38.67 -11.88
CA ALA A 309 39.95 -37.58 -12.27
C ALA A 309 41.24 -38.11 -12.93
N LEU A 310 41.79 -39.23 -12.45
CA LEU A 310 42.94 -39.90 -13.07
C LEU A 310 42.58 -40.49 -14.44
N ALA A 311 41.37 -41.04 -14.60
CA ALA A 311 40.89 -41.54 -15.87
C ALA A 311 40.62 -40.42 -16.89
N GLU A 312 40.17 -39.24 -16.44
CA GLU A 312 40.00 -38.04 -17.28
C GLU A 312 41.36 -37.51 -17.77
N GLU A 313 42.41 -37.57 -16.95
CA GLU A 313 43.78 -37.18 -17.33
C GLU A 313 44.37 -38.09 -18.43
N GLU A 314 43.98 -39.38 -18.47
CA GLU A 314 44.35 -40.33 -19.53
C GLU A 314 43.60 -40.13 -20.85
N VAL A 315 42.43 -39.46 -20.86
CA VAL A 315 41.62 -39.19 -22.06
C VAL A 315 42.09 -37.92 -22.79
N HIS A 316 42.75 -37.01 -22.08
CA HIS A 316 43.22 -35.73 -22.62
C HIS A 316 44.14 -35.80 -23.86
N PRO A 317 45.09 -36.75 -24.02
CA PRO A 317 45.89 -36.84 -25.25
C PRO A 317 45.11 -37.36 -26.47
N ARG A 318 43.90 -37.90 -26.32
CA ARG A 318 43.03 -38.32 -27.43
C ARG A 318 42.03 -37.24 -27.87
N GLU A 319 41.77 -36.23 -27.05
CA GLU A 319 40.94 -35.08 -27.41
C GLU A 319 41.71 -34.00 -28.19
N THR A 320 43.04 -33.93 -28.02
CA THR A 320 43.91 -33.00 -28.75
C THR A 320 43.94 -33.19 -30.27
N ASP A 321 43.59 -34.37 -30.78
CA ASP A 321 43.54 -34.65 -32.22
C ASP A 321 42.17 -34.33 -32.86
N LEU A 322 41.16 -33.94 -32.07
CA LEU A 322 39.79 -33.65 -32.54
C LEU A 322 39.37 -32.16 -32.41
N VAL A 323 40.25 -31.30 -31.88
CA VAL A 323 39.95 -29.88 -31.56
C VAL A 323 40.45 -28.89 -32.64
N GLU A 324 40.81 -29.37 -33.83
CA GLU A 324 41.08 -28.49 -34.99
C GLU A 324 39.80 -28.02 -35.73
N LEU A 325 38.62 -28.19 -35.14
CA LEU A 325 37.34 -27.68 -35.65
C LEU A 325 36.63 -26.79 -34.61
N LEU A 326 37.00 -25.51 -34.65
CA LEU A 326 36.25 -24.31 -34.21
C LEU A 326 35.84 -24.20 -32.72
N PRO A 327 36.28 -23.15 -32.00
CA PRO A 327 35.75 -22.83 -30.67
C PRO A 327 34.38 -22.16 -30.81
N ILE A 328 33.31 -22.84 -30.40
CA ILE A 328 32.01 -22.18 -30.20
C ILE A 328 32.12 -21.34 -28.92
N ILE A 329 32.34 -20.04 -29.09
CA ILE A 329 32.08 -19.05 -28.05
C ILE A 329 30.55 -19.05 -27.86
N GLU A 330 30.05 -19.79 -26.86
CA GLU A 330 28.62 -19.78 -26.55
C GLU A 330 28.15 -18.35 -26.28
N ASN A 331 27.08 -17.94 -26.96
CA ASN A 331 26.50 -16.61 -26.81
C ASN A 331 26.03 -16.40 -25.35
N PRO A 332 26.51 -15.36 -24.63
CA PRO A 332 26.10 -15.08 -23.25
C PRO A 332 24.57 -14.99 -23.05
N ARG A 333 23.84 -14.57 -24.08
CA ARG A 333 22.37 -14.50 -24.05
C ARG A 333 21.72 -15.88 -24.01
N GLU A 334 22.24 -16.87 -24.75
CA GLU A 334 21.74 -18.25 -24.73
C GLU A 334 22.06 -18.97 -23.42
N VAL A 335 23.19 -18.62 -22.78
CA VAL A 335 23.49 -19.10 -21.41
C VAL A 335 22.50 -18.52 -20.40
N ALA A 336 22.17 -17.23 -20.51
CA ALA A 336 21.17 -16.59 -19.63
C ALA A 336 19.76 -17.17 -19.82
N ARG A 337 19.33 -17.40 -21.07
CA ARG A 337 18.07 -18.04 -21.43
C ARG A 337 17.95 -19.44 -20.84
N ARG A 338 18.93 -20.32 -21.08
CA ARG A 338 18.95 -21.68 -20.52
C ARG A 338 18.88 -21.66 -18.99
N ARG A 339 19.64 -20.78 -18.33
CA ARG A 339 19.57 -20.63 -16.86
C ARG A 339 18.20 -20.18 -16.38
N ALA A 340 17.53 -19.28 -17.11
CA ALA A 340 16.19 -18.84 -16.78
C ALA A 340 15.17 -19.97 -16.89
N ILE A 341 15.18 -20.72 -18.00
CA ILE A 341 14.31 -21.89 -18.20
C ILE A 341 14.55 -22.93 -17.12
N THR A 342 15.80 -23.31 -16.86
CA THR A 342 16.13 -24.28 -15.80
C THR A 342 15.65 -23.81 -14.42
N ALA A 343 15.81 -22.53 -14.09
CA ALA A 343 15.37 -21.99 -12.80
C ALA A 343 13.84 -21.98 -12.66
N LEU A 344 13.10 -21.65 -13.73
CA LEU A 344 11.65 -21.68 -13.75
C LEU A 344 11.13 -23.13 -13.65
N ASN A 345 11.69 -24.05 -14.43
CA ASN A 345 11.30 -25.46 -14.39
C ASN A 345 11.60 -26.10 -13.04
N ALA A 346 12.73 -25.78 -12.40
CA ALA A 346 13.03 -26.24 -11.06
C ALA A 346 12.04 -25.72 -9.99
N GLN A 347 11.52 -24.51 -10.20
CA GLN A 347 10.47 -23.94 -9.34
C GLN A 347 9.15 -24.70 -9.52
N LEU A 348 8.75 -24.96 -10.76
CA LEU A 348 7.50 -25.68 -11.07
C LEU A 348 7.55 -27.15 -10.64
N ALA A 349 8.68 -27.84 -10.85
CA ALA A 349 8.83 -29.26 -10.51
C ALA A 349 8.56 -29.57 -9.03
N ASN A 350 8.73 -28.59 -8.14
CA ASN A 350 8.48 -28.76 -6.71
C ASN A 350 7.16 -28.12 -6.23
N SER A 351 6.43 -27.45 -7.12
CA SER A 351 5.20 -26.74 -6.76
C SER A 351 4.06 -27.71 -6.42
N PHE A 352 3.22 -27.27 -5.47
CA PHE A 352 1.94 -27.88 -5.11
C PHE A 352 0.73 -26.97 -5.40
N ASP A 353 0.98 -25.79 -6.00
CA ASP A 353 -0.03 -24.79 -6.27
C ASP A 353 -0.77 -25.11 -7.58
N ASP A 354 -1.90 -25.79 -7.45
CA ASP A 354 -2.75 -26.16 -8.58
C ASP A 354 -3.16 -24.91 -9.40
N ALA A 355 -3.46 -23.79 -8.75
CA ALA A 355 -3.94 -22.59 -9.46
C ALA A 355 -2.82 -21.97 -10.29
N LEU A 356 -1.62 -21.86 -9.73
CA LEU A 356 -0.44 -21.39 -10.45
C LEU A 356 -0.11 -22.30 -11.63
N LEU A 357 -0.08 -23.62 -11.40
CA LEU A 357 0.28 -24.59 -12.43
C LEU A 357 -0.75 -24.60 -13.58
N ILE A 358 -2.05 -24.53 -13.27
CA ILE A 358 -3.12 -24.43 -14.29
C ILE A 358 -2.96 -23.15 -15.10
N THR A 359 -2.76 -22.01 -14.43
CA THR A 359 -2.60 -20.71 -15.10
C THR A 359 -1.37 -20.71 -16.02
N ILE A 360 -0.28 -21.37 -15.61
CA ILE A 360 0.94 -21.47 -16.43
C ILE A 360 0.76 -22.45 -17.59
N SER A 361 0.09 -23.58 -17.38
CA SER A 361 -0.18 -24.54 -18.47
C SER A 361 -1.09 -23.97 -19.56
N GLU A 362 -1.94 -22.99 -19.20
CA GLU A 362 -2.84 -22.29 -20.12
C GLU A 362 -2.21 -21.02 -20.73
N ALA A 363 -0.95 -20.71 -20.45
CA ALA A 363 -0.31 -19.49 -20.94
C ALA A 363 -0.04 -19.58 -22.45
N GLU A 364 -0.45 -18.55 -23.19
CA GLU A 364 -0.21 -18.43 -24.64
C GLU A 364 0.96 -17.48 -24.98
N SER A 365 1.56 -16.83 -23.97
CA SER A 365 2.70 -15.95 -24.15
C SER A 365 3.55 -15.76 -22.88
N ASN A 366 4.75 -15.19 -23.04
CA ASN A 366 5.59 -14.77 -21.91
C ASN A 366 4.94 -13.68 -21.04
N GLU A 367 4.06 -12.84 -21.60
CA GLU A 367 3.28 -11.88 -20.84
C GLU A 367 2.27 -12.58 -19.92
N ASP A 368 1.68 -13.69 -20.36
CA ASP A 368 0.77 -14.46 -19.52
C ASP A 368 1.51 -15.17 -18.39
N LEU A 369 2.72 -15.67 -18.66
CA LEU A 369 3.65 -16.14 -17.61
C LEU A 369 3.99 -15.04 -16.59
N ALA A 370 4.13 -13.79 -17.03
CA ALA A 370 4.35 -12.66 -16.14
C ALA A 370 3.11 -12.34 -15.29
N LYS A 371 1.90 -12.42 -15.87
CA LYS A 371 0.63 -12.26 -15.16
C LYS A 371 0.40 -13.38 -14.15
N ALA A 372 0.85 -14.60 -14.45
CA ALA A 372 0.82 -15.74 -13.52
C ALA A 372 1.74 -15.57 -12.31
N GLY A 373 2.59 -14.53 -12.29
CA GLY A 373 3.43 -14.18 -11.14
C GLY A 373 4.84 -14.77 -11.17
N LEU A 374 5.28 -15.32 -12.31
CA LEU A 374 6.66 -15.78 -12.46
C LEU A 374 7.65 -14.59 -12.41
N LYS A 375 8.85 -14.86 -11.91
CA LYS A 375 9.86 -13.81 -11.65
C LYS A 375 10.28 -13.16 -12.96
N LEU A 376 9.91 -11.88 -13.14
CA LEU A 376 10.25 -11.03 -14.29
C LEU A 376 11.73 -11.08 -14.71
N LYS A 377 12.67 -11.25 -13.77
CA LYS A 377 14.10 -11.37 -14.08
C LYS A 377 14.44 -12.57 -14.98
N TYR A 378 13.70 -13.66 -14.86
CA TYR A 378 13.88 -14.86 -15.68
C TYR A 378 13.11 -14.73 -16.99
N LEU A 379 11.89 -14.20 -16.95
CA LEU A 379 11.06 -13.98 -18.14
C LEU A 379 11.74 -13.06 -19.17
N ARG A 380 12.48 -12.03 -18.72
CA ARG A 380 13.24 -11.14 -19.62
C ARG A 380 14.34 -11.83 -20.43
N ALA A 381 14.78 -13.01 -20.01
CA ALA A 381 15.81 -13.79 -20.71
C ALA A 381 15.20 -14.81 -21.70
N LEU A 382 13.88 -14.95 -21.71
CA LEU A 382 13.16 -15.88 -22.58
C LEU A 382 12.97 -15.29 -23.99
N ASN A 383 12.94 -16.19 -24.98
CA ASN A 383 12.48 -15.91 -26.33
C ASN A 383 10.95 -16.02 -26.41
N ALA A 384 10.35 -15.48 -27.48
CA ALA A 384 8.90 -15.41 -27.66
C ALA A 384 8.18 -16.75 -27.45
N ASP A 385 8.79 -17.86 -27.87
CA ASP A 385 8.19 -19.20 -27.86
C ASP A 385 8.59 -20.05 -26.63
N ASP A 386 9.48 -19.55 -25.76
CA ASP A 386 9.95 -20.32 -24.59
C ASP A 386 8.84 -20.59 -23.56
N PHE A 387 7.72 -19.89 -23.64
CA PHE A 387 6.60 -20.11 -22.74
C PHE A 387 6.02 -21.53 -22.88
N GLU A 388 6.08 -22.14 -24.07
CA GLU A 388 5.60 -23.50 -24.32
C GLU A 388 6.33 -24.51 -23.42
N LEU A 389 7.66 -24.40 -23.29
CA LEU A 389 8.46 -25.29 -22.44
C LEU A 389 8.10 -25.16 -20.95
N ILE A 390 7.72 -23.96 -20.52
CA ILE A 390 7.32 -23.68 -19.13
C ILE A 390 5.90 -24.20 -18.89
N ALA A 391 4.99 -24.01 -19.86
CA ALA A 391 3.62 -24.52 -19.85
C ALA A 391 3.60 -26.06 -19.79
N ASP A 392 4.39 -26.74 -20.64
CA ASP A 392 4.55 -28.19 -20.64
C ASP A 392 5.06 -28.71 -19.28
N THR A 393 6.00 -27.99 -18.67
CA THR A 393 6.53 -28.37 -17.35
C THR A 393 5.45 -28.28 -16.27
N ALA A 394 4.58 -27.26 -16.35
CA ALA A 394 3.46 -27.11 -15.41
C ALA A 394 2.39 -28.20 -15.61
N GLU A 395 2.05 -28.54 -16.85
CA GLU A 395 1.08 -29.60 -17.18
C GLU A 395 1.58 -30.98 -16.71
N ASN A 396 2.84 -31.31 -16.98
CA ASN A 396 3.47 -32.54 -16.50
C ASN A 396 3.41 -32.62 -14.98
N ARG A 397 3.72 -31.51 -14.29
CA ARG A 397 3.65 -31.46 -12.83
C ARG A 397 2.22 -31.66 -12.30
N LEU A 398 1.21 -31.07 -12.94
CA LEU A 398 -0.20 -31.28 -12.57
C LEU A 398 -0.57 -32.75 -12.64
N THR A 399 -0.14 -33.43 -13.71
CA THR A 399 -0.38 -34.86 -13.90
C THR A 399 0.27 -35.69 -12.79
N GLU A 400 1.54 -35.44 -12.47
CA GLU A 400 2.23 -36.08 -11.35
C GLU A 400 1.50 -35.89 -10.00
N LEU A 401 1.03 -34.66 -9.73
CA LEU A 401 0.29 -34.37 -8.50
C LEU A 401 -1.04 -35.13 -8.44
N GLN A 402 -1.74 -35.27 -9.56
CA GLN A 402 -2.97 -36.05 -9.63
C GLN A 402 -2.72 -37.54 -9.35
N GLU A 403 -1.63 -38.10 -9.85
CA GLU A 403 -1.23 -39.48 -9.59
C GLU A 403 -0.87 -39.70 -8.12
N LEU A 404 -0.02 -38.83 -7.54
CA LEU A 404 0.36 -38.87 -6.12
C LEU A 404 -0.86 -38.78 -5.20
N ARG A 405 -1.79 -37.86 -5.49
CA ARG A 405 -3.05 -37.71 -4.74
C ARG A 405 -3.91 -38.98 -4.86
N SER A 406 -3.99 -39.57 -6.04
CA SER A 406 -4.76 -40.79 -6.28
C SER A 406 -4.18 -42.00 -5.54
N GLU A 407 -2.85 -42.12 -5.50
CA GLU A 407 -2.18 -43.15 -4.70
C GLU A 407 -2.44 -42.94 -3.20
N ASN A 408 -2.37 -41.69 -2.72
CA ASN A 408 -2.63 -41.37 -1.32
C ASN A 408 -4.08 -41.69 -0.91
N LYS A 409 -5.05 -41.36 -1.78
CA LYS A 409 -6.46 -41.74 -1.61
C LYS A 409 -6.64 -43.26 -1.50
N LYS A 410 -5.95 -44.05 -2.33
CA LYS A 410 -5.98 -45.52 -2.25
C LYS A 410 -5.43 -46.03 -0.92
N LYS A 411 -4.31 -45.48 -0.43
CA LYS A 411 -3.74 -45.85 0.88
C LYS A 411 -4.68 -45.52 2.04
N LEU A 412 -5.37 -44.37 1.97
CA LEU A 412 -6.36 -43.93 2.96
C LEU A 412 -7.65 -44.77 2.96
N LEU A 413 -8.07 -45.29 1.81
CA LEU A 413 -9.23 -46.19 1.73
C LEU A 413 -8.87 -47.64 2.10
N GLY A 414 -7.58 -47.99 2.13
CA GLY A 414 -7.09 -49.31 2.54
C GLY A 414 -6.71 -49.41 4.02
N ASN A 415 -6.08 -50.52 4.40
CA ASN A 415 -5.72 -50.82 5.79
C ASN A 415 -4.59 -49.92 6.36
N ASN A 416 -3.90 -49.16 5.51
CA ASN A 416 -2.76 -48.32 5.90
C ASN A 416 -3.18 -46.91 6.36
N TYR A 417 -4.48 -46.63 6.45
CA TYR A 417 -5.00 -45.27 6.69
C TYR A 417 -4.43 -44.63 7.97
N LYS A 418 -4.22 -45.41 9.04
CA LYS A 418 -3.66 -44.88 10.31
C LYS A 418 -2.23 -44.38 10.18
N ILE A 419 -1.41 -45.04 9.36
CA ILE A 419 -0.03 -44.63 9.10
C ILE A 419 -0.06 -43.30 8.34
N VAL A 420 -0.83 -43.24 7.25
CA VAL A 420 -0.96 -42.05 6.40
C VAL A 420 -1.57 -40.86 7.15
N LEU A 421 -2.57 -41.07 8.01
CA LEU A 421 -3.14 -39.99 8.84
C LEU A 421 -2.22 -39.57 9.99
N GLY A 422 -1.41 -40.51 10.49
CA GLY A 422 -0.38 -40.27 11.50
C GLY A 422 0.79 -39.46 10.95
N GLU A 423 1.13 -39.65 9.68
CA GLU A 423 2.04 -38.79 8.93
C GLU A 423 1.52 -37.33 8.97
N ASN A 424 2.43 -36.40 9.26
CA ASN A 424 2.15 -34.97 9.41
C ASN A 424 1.35 -34.54 10.66
N ARG A 425 1.05 -35.43 11.62
CA ARG A 425 0.33 -35.03 12.85
C ARG A 425 1.07 -33.97 13.67
N GLU A 426 2.38 -34.12 13.84
CA GLU A 426 3.20 -33.10 14.53
C GLU A 426 3.33 -31.82 13.71
N LYS A 427 3.44 -31.92 12.37
CA LYS A 427 3.42 -30.75 11.46
C LYS A 427 2.12 -29.94 11.64
N LEU A 428 0.96 -30.62 11.69
CA LEU A 428 -0.32 -29.95 11.94
C LEU A 428 -0.44 -29.33 13.33
N ARG A 429 0.17 -29.93 14.35
CA ARG A 429 0.24 -29.32 15.70
C ARG A 429 1.12 -28.06 15.68
N GLY A 430 2.24 -28.08 14.95
CA GLY A 430 3.08 -26.90 14.71
C GLY A 430 2.29 -25.78 14.04
N ILE A 431 1.61 -26.11 12.92
CA ILE A 431 0.72 -25.18 12.19
C ILE A 431 -0.32 -24.56 13.12
N HIS A 432 -1.00 -25.37 13.94
CA HIS A 432 -1.98 -24.87 14.90
C HIS A 432 -1.39 -23.84 15.87
N THR A 433 -0.20 -24.15 16.39
CA THR A 433 0.52 -23.32 17.35
C THR A 433 0.88 -21.98 16.71
N ASN A 434 1.39 -21.99 15.48
CA ASN A 434 1.78 -20.78 14.77
C ASN A 434 0.58 -19.93 14.36
N LEU A 435 -0.51 -20.55 13.88
CA LEU A 435 -1.75 -19.82 13.59
C LEU A 435 -2.35 -19.17 14.84
N ASN A 436 -2.21 -19.78 16.02
CA ASN A 436 -2.60 -19.15 17.28
C ASN A 436 -1.68 -17.98 17.63
N LYS A 437 -0.37 -18.14 17.48
CA LYS A 437 0.61 -17.06 17.71
C LYS A 437 0.34 -15.85 16.82
N ILE A 438 0.13 -16.05 15.52
CA ILE A 438 -0.22 -14.99 14.56
C ILE A 438 -1.53 -14.30 14.97
N ALA A 439 -2.59 -15.06 15.28
CA ALA A 439 -3.85 -14.48 15.71
C ALA A 439 -3.75 -13.70 17.03
N THR A 440 -2.86 -14.09 17.94
CA THR A 440 -2.60 -13.31 19.17
C THR A 440 -1.78 -12.05 18.91
N LEU A 441 -0.84 -12.11 17.96
CA LEU A 441 0.07 -11.01 17.60
C LEU A 441 -0.71 -9.76 17.16
N ASP A 442 -1.77 -9.94 16.39
CA ASP A 442 -2.51 -8.84 15.77
C ASP A 442 -3.88 -8.54 16.40
N SER A 443 -4.29 -9.32 17.39
CA SER A 443 -5.60 -9.18 18.05
C SER A 443 -5.94 -7.74 18.49
N GLY A 444 -4.93 -6.95 18.90
CA GLY A 444 -5.09 -5.54 19.29
C GLY A 444 -4.79 -4.50 18.21
N THR A 445 -4.40 -4.91 16.99
CA THR A 445 -4.02 -4.01 15.88
C THR A 445 -4.71 -4.32 14.54
N ARG A 446 -5.70 -5.23 14.52
CA ARG A 446 -6.43 -5.60 13.29
C ARG A 446 -7.15 -4.42 12.64
N LYS A 447 -7.74 -3.53 13.44
CA LYS A 447 -8.48 -2.35 12.92
C LYS A 447 -7.50 -1.35 12.29
N GLU A 448 -6.34 -1.22 12.91
CA GLU A 448 -5.22 -0.39 12.49
C GLU A 448 -4.64 -0.90 11.16
N LEU A 449 -4.42 -2.22 11.04
CA LEU A 449 -4.00 -2.86 9.79
C LEU A 449 -5.03 -2.70 8.66
N ASP A 450 -6.32 -2.93 8.93
CA ASP A 450 -7.40 -2.73 7.95
C ASP A 450 -7.52 -1.26 7.52
N TYR A 451 -7.38 -0.31 8.46
CA TYR A 451 -7.31 1.12 8.13
C TYR A 451 -6.18 1.42 7.16
N LEU A 452 -4.98 0.89 7.40
CA LEU A 452 -3.83 1.11 6.51
C LEU A 452 -4.08 0.60 5.08
N VAL A 453 -4.78 -0.53 4.92
CA VAL A 453 -5.16 -1.06 3.59
C VAL A 453 -6.14 -0.14 2.86
N ARG A 454 -7.10 0.45 3.58
CA ARG A 454 -8.15 1.31 2.99
C ARG A 454 -7.67 2.71 2.65
N VAL A 455 -6.64 3.19 3.34
CA VAL A 455 -6.09 4.53 3.11
C VAL A 455 -5.45 4.60 1.74
N SER A 456 -5.80 5.62 0.96
CA SER A 456 -5.26 5.79 -0.38
C SER A 456 -3.72 5.87 -0.33
N PRO A 457 -3.00 5.19 -1.26
CA PRO A 457 -1.54 5.14 -1.27
C PRO A 457 -0.88 6.51 -1.26
N LEU A 458 -1.56 7.54 -1.79
CA LEU A 458 -1.07 8.92 -1.82
C LEU A 458 -0.94 9.54 -0.42
N HIS A 459 -1.78 9.16 0.54
CA HIS A 459 -1.76 9.75 1.89
C HIS A 459 -0.56 9.28 2.72
N TRP A 460 0.04 8.15 2.35
CA TRP A 460 1.29 7.63 2.94
C TRP A 460 2.49 8.55 2.68
N PHE A 461 2.38 9.42 1.68
CA PHE A 461 3.47 10.24 1.17
C PHE A 461 3.32 11.73 1.51
N SER A 462 2.13 12.18 1.96
CA SER A 462 1.80 13.61 2.18
C SER A 462 2.26 14.50 1.00
N PRO A 463 1.62 14.35 -0.18
CA PRO A 463 2.20 14.69 -1.47
C PRO A 463 2.22 16.19 -1.80
N ALA A 464 1.79 17.07 -0.88
CA ALA A 464 1.59 18.48 -1.18
C ALA A 464 2.88 19.23 -1.60
N PHE A 465 4.08 18.73 -1.28
CA PHE A 465 5.37 19.25 -1.76
C PHE A 465 6.47 18.17 -1.68
N GLN A 466 7.37 18.13 -2.67
CA GLN A 466 8.45 17.15 -2.79
C GLN A 466 9.43 17.18 -1.59
N ALA A 467 9.60 18.34 -0.96
CA ALA A 467 10.46 18.47 0.23
C ALA A 467 9.78 17.95 1.52
N SER A 468 8.44 18.03 1.62
CA SER A 468 7.68 17.37 2.71
C SER A 468 7.65 15.86 2.54
N LEU A 469 7.56 15.36 1.30
CA LEU A 469 7.73 13.95 0.97
C LEU A 469 9.11 13.44 1.43
N LYS A 470 10.19 14.17 1.14
CA LYS A 470 11.56 13.82 1.57
C LYS A 470 11.71 13.78 3.09
N LYS A 471 11.15 14.77 3.79
CA LYS A 471 11.12 14.81 5.27
C LYS A 471 10.37 13.61 5.83
N ASN A 472 9.16 13.37 5.34
CA ASN A 472 8.32 12.27 5.81
C ASN A 472 8.93 10.90 5.45
N ALA A 473 9.55 10.77 4.28
CA ALA A 473 10.27 9.55 3.91
C ALA A 473 11.47 9.28 4.81
N ARG A 474 12.23 10.31 5.25
CA ARG A 474 13.31 10.13 6.22
C ARG A 474 12.80 9.79 7.62
N ASP A 475 11.74 10.44 8.08
CA ASP A 475 11.18 10.24 9.43
C ASP A 475 10.41 8.91 9.56
N LEU A 476 9.73 8.48 8.49
CA LEU A 476 8.78 7.37 8.54
C LEU A 476 9.30 6.06 7.94
N ALA A 477 10.27 6.09 7.02
CA ALA A 477 10.76 4.87 6.37
C ALA A 477 11.22 3.79 7.36
N PRO A 478 11.91 4.07 8.47
CA PRO A 478 12.29 3.01 9.41
C PRO A 478 11.09 2.28 10.02
N HIS A 479 9.96 2.99 10.20
CA HIS A 479 8.72 2.40 10.69
C HIS A 479 8.02 1.59 9.59
N TYR A 480 7.97 2.13 8.37
CA TYR A 480 7.39 1.43 7.23
C TYR A 480 8.18 0.18 6.81
N GLU A 481 9.50 0.22 6.86
CA GLU A 481 10.36 -0.93 6.57
C GLU A 481 10.13 -2.04 7.57
N ARG A 482 10.06 -1.73 8.87
CA ARG A 482 9.74 -2.73 9.90
C ARG A 482 8.34 -3.31 9.71
N LEU A 483 7.34 -2.46 9.48
CA LEU A 483 5.99 -2.94 9.19
C LEU A 483 5.98 -3.90 7.99
N ALA A 484 6.67 -3.53 6.91
CA ALA A 484 6.81 -4.38 5.72
C ALA A 484 7.51 -5.70 6.06
N GLU A 485 8.62 -5.68 6.80
CA GLU A 485 9.32 -6.90 7.23
C GLU A 485 8.42 -7.85 8.04
N GLY A 486 7.55 -7.31 8.90
CA GLY A 486 6.61 -8.13 9.68
C GLY A 486 5.53 -8.76 8.80
N CYS A 487 4.99 -7.97 7.86
CA CYS A 487 4.01 -8.46 6.89
C CYS A 487 4.62 -9.50 5.94
N ASP A 488 5.85 -9.27 5.46
CA ASP A 488 6.60 -10.18 4.59
C ASP A 488 6.67 -11.57 5.23
N VAL A 489 7.14 -11.65 6.48
CA VAL A 489 7.27 -12.93 7.21
C VAL A 489 5.95 -13.66 7.36
N ILE A 490 4.87 -12.94 7.68
CA ILE A 490 3.56 -13.56 7.87
C ILE A 490 3.00 -14.07 6.55
N VAL A 491 3.07 -13.28 5.47
CA VAL A 491 2.60 -13.69 4.15
C VAL A 491 3.45 -14.83 3.59
N ASP A 492 4.77 -14.75 3.74
CA ASP A 492 5.73 -15.78 3.32
C ASP A 492 5.55 -17.09 4.10
N TYR A 493 4.95 -17.06 5.29
CA TYR A 493 4.54 -18.26 6.00
C TYR A 493 3.17 -18.77 5.53
N LEU A 494 2.18 -17.88 5.46
CA LEU A 494 0.77 -18.24 5.26
C LEU A 494 0.44 -18.68 3.83
N LYS A 495 1.03 -18.06 2.80
CA LYS A 495 0.78 -18.43 1.39
C LYS A 495 1.21 -19.88 1.09
N PRO A 496 2.48 -20.24 1.33
CA PRO A 496 2.95 -21.62 1.39
C PRO A 496 2.03 -22.59 2.12
N LEU A 497 1.65 -22.22 3.34
CA LEU A 497 0.81 -23.06 4.18
C LEU A 497 -0.59 -23.26 3.58
N SER A 498 -1.16 -22.23 2.95
CA SER A 498 -2.45 -22.34 2.24
C SER A 498 -2.38 -23.37 1.12
N ILE A 499 -1.31 -23.32 0.32
CA ILE A 499 -1.06 -24.26 -0.79
C ILE A 499 -0.90 -25.69 -0.25
N GLU A 500 -0.08 -25.87 0.79
CA GLU A 500 0.15 -27.18 1.42
C GLU A 500 -1.15 -27.76 2.01
N LEU A 501 -1.95 -26.96 2.71
CA LEU A 501 -3.23 -27.39 3.28
C LEU A 501 -4.24 -27.77 2.18
N LYS A 502 -4.28 -27.02 1.07
CA LYS A 502 -5.10 -27.37 -0.11
C LYS A 502 -4.62 -28.68 -0.73
N HIS A 503 -3.32 -28.86 -0.90
CA HIS A 503 -2.76 -30.10 -1.43
C HIS A 503 -3.10 -31.31 -0.55
N GLN A 504 -2.97 -31.19 0.77
CA GLN A 504 -3.36 -32.25 1.71
C GLN A 504 -4.87 -32.53 1.66
N LEU A 505 -5.71 -31.49 1.55
CA LEU A 505 -7.16 -31.64 1.42
C LEU A 505 -7.56 -32.35 0.12
N ASN A 506 -6.90 -32.01 -0.99
CA ASN A 506 -7.09 -32.62 -2.32
C ASN A 506 -6.58 -34.07 -2.37
N SER A 507 -5.69 -34.44 -1.44
CA SER A 507 -5.18 -35.81 -1.25
C SER A 507 -6.13 -36.70 -0.44
N LEU A 508 -7.16 -36.16 0.21
CA LEU A 508 -8.14 -36.95 0.95
C LEU A 508 -9.24 -37.52 0.02
N PRO A 509 -9.75 -38.74 0.26
CA PRO A 509 -10.85 -39.34 -0.52
C PRO A 509 -12.12 -38.48 -0.49
N SER A 510 -12.81 -38.33 -1.63
CA SER A 510 -14.07 -37.58 -1.70
C SER A 510 -15.19 -38.26 -0.90
N MET A 511 -16.27 -37.52 -0.60
CA MET A 511 -17.43 -38.08 0.11
C MET A 511 -18.01 -39.30 -0.62
N GLU A 512 -18.08 -39.26 -1.95
CA GLU A 512 -18.51 -40.38 -2.80
C GLU A 512 -17.59 -41.60 -2.68
N GLN A 513 -16.27 -41.38 -2.68
CA GLN A 513 -15.30 -42.46 -2.53
C GLN A 513 -15.37 -43.11 -1.14
N MET A 514 -15.71 -42.34 -0.11
CA MET A 514 -15.88 -42.81 1.26
C MET A 514 -17.19 -43.57 1.51
N GLN A 515 -18.19 -43.49 0.61
CA GLN A 515 -19.43 -44.28 0.73
C GLN A 515 -19.19 -45.80 0.68
N ARG A 516 -18.05 -46.22 0.13
CA ARG A 516 -17.64 -47.64 0.07
C ARG A 516 -17.17 -48.18 1.42
N LEU A 517 -16.89 -47.31 2.38
CA LEU A 517 -16.54 -47.68 3.75
C LEU A 517 -17.81 -47.81 4.59
N PRO A 518 -17.86 -48.75 5.56
CA PRO A 518 -19.00 -48.89 6.45
C PRO A 518 -19.34 -47.57 7.15
N GLU A 519 -20.63 -47.24 7.20
CA GLU A 519 -21.15 -46.12 7.98
C GLU A 519 -20.70 -46.25 9.44
N ASN A 520 -20.17 -45.18 10.02
CA ASN A 520 -19.59 -45.12 11.38
C ASN A 520 -18.32 -45.95 11.62
N SER A 521 -17.62 -46.42 10.57
CA SER A 521 -16.29 -47.01 10.78
C SER A 521 -15.29 -45.97 11.32
N PRO A 522 -14.36 -46.37 12.23
CA PRO A 522 -13.32 -45.47 12.75
C PRO A 522 -12.50 -44.82 11.63
N GLN A 523 -12.22 -45.59 10.56
CA GLN A 523 -11.51 -45.10 9.38
C GLN A 523 -12.23 -43.93 8.70
N ARG A 524 -13.54 -44.06 8.46
CA ARG A 524 -14.33 -43.01 7.83
C ARG A 524 -14.38 -41.75 8.71
N LEU A 525 -14.63 -41.92 10.01
CA LEU A 525 -14.67 -40.82 10.97
C LEU A 525 -13.32 -40.08 11.07
N GLU A 526 -12.20 -40.81 11.14
CA GLU A 526 -10.86 -40.18 11.22
C GLU A 526 -10.49 -39.40 9.94
N ILE A 527 -10.91 -39.87 8.77
CA ILE A 527 -10.72 -39.15 7.50
C ILE A 527 -11.61 -37.90 7.43
N GLU A 528 -12.87 -38.01 7.87
CA GLU A 528 -13.80 -36.88 7.98
C GLU A 528 -13.29 -35.82 8.98
N ASP A 529 -12.79 -36.23 10.14
CA ASP A 529 -12.15 -35.37 11.14
C ASP A 529 -10.91 -34.67 10.58
N ARG A 530 -10.06 -35.39 9.83
CA ARG A 530 -8.89 -34.79 9.16
C ARG A 530 -9.32 -33.75 8.14
N ARG A 531 -10.35 -34.03 7.34
CA ARG A 531 -10.91 -33.08 6.36
C ARG A 531 -11.44 -31.82 7.06
N ALA A 532 -12.21 -31.99 8.14
CA ALA A 532 -12.75 -30.88 8.92
C ALA A 532 -11.62 -30.03 9.53
N LEU A 533 -10.57 -30.67 10.07
CA LEU A 533 -9.41 -29.99 10.63
C LEU A 533 -8.66 -29.15 9.60
N LEU A 534 -8.32 -29.74 8.45
CA LEU A 534 -7.63 -29.04 7.36
C LEU A 534 -8.46 -27.87 6.83
N THR A 535 -9.77 -28.08 6.65
CA THR A 535 -10.70 -27.02 6.22
C THR A 535 -10.71 -25.86 7.21
N ARG A 536 -10.76 -26.14 8.51
CA ARG A 536 -10.71 -25.11 9.56
C ARG A 536 -9.38 -24.35 9.56
N TYR A 537 -8.25 -25.03 9.33
CA TYR A 537 -6.95 -24.37 9.24
C TYR A 537 -6.85 -23.50 8.00
N LEU A 538 -7.30 -24.00 6.85
CA LEU A 538 -7.34 -23.23 5.60
C LEU A 538 -8.22 -21.98 5.75
N GLN A 539 -9.40 -22.07 6.36
CA GLN A 539 -10.25 -20.92 6.65
C GLN A 539 -9.55 -19.88 7.55
N ARG A 540 -8.80 -20.33 8.56
CA ARG A 540 -8.00 -19.41 9.41
C ARG A 540 -6.88 -18.76 8.62
N VAL A 541 -6.13 -19.54 7.83
CA VAL A 541 -5.05 -19.02 6.98
C VAL A 541 -5.61 -17.98 6.01
N GLN A 542 -6.73 -18.26 5.35
CA GLN A 542 -7.36 -17.33 4.42
C GLN A 542 -7.78 -16.04 5.13
N LYS A 543 -8.39 -16.13 6.33
CA LYS A 543 -8.77 -14.96 7.12
C LYS A 543 -7.57 -14.06 7.46
N GLU A 544 -6.42 -14.65 7.76
CA GLU A 544 -5.19 -13.87 7.99
C GLU A 544 -4.62 -13.32 6.68
N LEU A 545 -4.61 -14.09 5.59
CA LEU A 545 -4.18 -13.61 4.27
C LEU A 545 -5.04 -12.45 3.76
N ASP A 546 -6.36 -12.48 3.96
CA ASP A 546 -7.27 -11.39 3.58
C ASP A 546 -6.91 -10.06 4.28
N LEU A 547 -6.23 -10.11 5.43
CA LEU A 547 -5.73 -8.94 6.15
C LEU A 547 -4.33 -8.52 5.66
N TYR A 548 -3.38 -9.47 5.60
CA TYR A 548 -1.97 -9.16 5.35
C TYR A 548 -1.59 -9.07 3.89
N GLU A 549 -2.25 -9.81 2.98
CA GLU A 549 -1.90 -9.83 1.56
C GLU A 549 -2.16 -8.48 0.85
N PRO A 550 -3.30 -7.78 1.08
CA PRO A 550 -3.48 -6.43 0.55
C PRO A 550 -2.43 -5.45 1.05
N LEU A 551 -2.06 -5.53 2.34
CA LEU A 551 -1.03 -4.69 2.93
C LEU A 551 0.36 -5.00 2.37
N TYR A 552 0.68 -6.28 2.18
CA TYR A 552 1.89 -6.73 1.53
C TYR A 552 2.00 -6.18 0.11
N LYS A 553 0.93 -6.28 -0.68
CA LYS A 553 0.86 -5.73 -2.05
C LYS A 553 1.02 -4.21 -2.06
N LEU A 554 0.39 -3.51 -1.12
CA LEU A 554 0.53 -2.06 -0.96
C LEU A 554 1.98 -1.66 -0.64
N LEU A 555 2.65 -2.39 0.27
CA LEU A 555 4.01 -2.07 0.71
C LEU A 555 5.08 -2.47 -0.31
N ASN A 556 4.95 -3.64 -0.94
CA ASN A 556 5.96 -4.24 -1.81
C ASN A 556 5.71 -4.06 -3.31
N GLY A 557 4.48 -3.77 -3.69
CA GLY A 557 4.04 -3.60 -5.06
C GLY A 557 3.19 -4.76 -5.55
N ASP A 558 2.23 -4.46 -6.42
CA ASP A 558 1.42 -5.44 -7.16
C ASP A 558 1.67 -5.26 -8.67
N PRO A 559 2.37 -6.19 -9.34
CA PRO A 559 2.65 -6.12 -10.78
C PRO A 559 1.39 -5.92 -11.65
N THR A 560 0.24 -6.40 -11.17
CA THR A 560 -1.05 -6.34 -11.87
C THR A 560 -1.78 -5.01 -11.67
N ALA A 561 -1.35 -4.17 -10.72
CA ALA A 561 -2.01 -2.90 -10.44
C ALA A 561 -1.88 -1.93 -11.63
N SER A 562 -2.97 -1.26 -11.96
CA SER A 562 -3.00 -0.18 -12.96
C SER A 562 -2.26 1.08 -12.48
N ASN A 563 -2.31 1.36 -11.18
CA ASN A 563 -1.63 2.51 -10.58
C ASN A 563 -0.11 2.25 -10.47
N PRO A 564 0.76 3.09 -11.07
CA PRO A 564 2.21 2.91 -11.03
C PRO A 564 2.82 2.88 -9.62
N LEU A 565 2.27 3.63 -8.66
CA LEU A 565 2.71 3.61 -7.26
C LEU A 565 2.38 2.29 -6.58
N LEU A 566 1.18 1.75 -6.82
CA LEU A 566 0.79 0.44 -6.33
C LEU A 566 1.58 -0.67 -7.03
N ARG A 567 1.94 -0.50 -8.30
CA ARG A 567 2.79 -1.46 -9.02
C ARG A 567 4.20 -1.52 -8.45
N GLN A 568 4.72 -0.37 -8.01
CA GLN A 568 6.06 -0.24 -7.44
C GLN A 568 6.13 -0.59 -5.95
N GLY A 569 5.06 -0.32 -5.20
CA GLY A 569 5.00 -0.48 -3.75
C GLY A 569 5.52 0.72 -2.96
N ILE A 570 4.96 0.92 -1.77
CA ILE A 570 5.31 2.05 -0.89
C ILE A 570 6.76 2.00 -0.43
N ARG A 571 7.28 0.82 -0.06
CA ARG A 571 8.65 0.64 0.46
C ARG A 571 9.69 1.11 -0.55
N LYS A 572 9.52 0.72 -1.81
CA LYS A 572 10.43 1.10 -2.91
C LYS A 572 10.33 2.59 -3.23
N THR A 573 9.11 3.14 -3.20
CA THR A 573 8.87 4.58 -3.39
C THR A 573 9.49 5.44 -2.29
N LEU A 574 9.42 5.02 -1.02
CA LEU A 574 10.07 5.72 0.09
C LEU A 574 11.59 5.71 -0.02
N ARG A 575 12.21 4.56 -0.35
CA ARG A 575 13.65 4.47 -0.60
C ARG A 575 14.07 5.38 -1.75
N TYR A 576 13.30 5.39 -2.83
CA TYR A 576 13.55 6.27 -3.97
C TYR A 576 13.40 7.76 -3.66
N ALA A 577 12.49 8.13 -2.76
CA ALA A 577 12.37 9.50 -2.24
C ALA A 577 13.55 9.88 -1.31
N GLN A 578 14.13 8.92 -0.59
CA GLN A 578 15.33 9.13 0.24
C GLN A 578 16.61 9.29 -0.59
N ASP A 579 16.74 8.52 -1.68
CA ASP A 579 17.92 8.46 -2.55
C ASP A 579 18.02 9.61 -3.57
N GLU A 580 17.14 10.62 -3.50
CA GLU A 580 17.10 11.79 -4.41
C GLU A 580 16.86 11.43 -5.90
N LYS A 581 16.37 10.23 -6.21
CA LYS A 581 16.24 9.73 -7.59
C LYS A 581 14.96 10.17 -8.32
N TYR A 582 13.95 10.69 -7.60
CA TYR A 582 12.65 11.07 -8.19
C TYR A 582 12.07 12.38 -7.62
N ALA A 583 11.26 13.06 -8.45
CA ALA A 583 10.51 14.28 -8.17
C ALA A 583 9.00 14.11 -8.36
N LEU A 584 8.21 15.03 -7.78
CA LEU A 584 6.74 15.06 -7.94
C LEU A 584 6.37 16.17 -8.94
N LYS A 585 5.54 15.85 -9.93
CA LYS A 585 4.97 16.79 -10.91
C LYS A 585 3.51 17.08 -10.57
N PHE A 586 3.16 18.36 -10.46
CA PHE A 586 1.79 18.85 -10.28
C PHE A 586 1.09 18.99 -11.63
N LEU A 587 -0.16 18.54 -11.73
CA LEU A 587 -0.86 18.32 -13.00
C LEU A 587 -1.82 19.46 -13.41
N ASP A 588 -1.82 20.60 -12.71
CA ASP A 588 -2.81 21.68 -12.91
C ASP A 588 -2.51 22.60 -14.12
N PHE A 589 -1.39 22.40 -14.80
CA PHE A 589 -1.00 23.17 -15.99
C PHE A 589 -0.56 22.24 -17.12
N ALA A 590 -0.80 22.63 -18.38
CA ALA A 590 -0.26 21.92 -19.55
C ALA A 590 1.26 22.17 -19.62
N THR A 591 2.05 21.31 -18.97
CA THR A 591 3.52 21.40 -18.89
C THR A 591 4.20 20.08 -19.27
N ASP A 592 5.35 20.17 -19.94
CA ASP A 592 6.21 19.05 -20.32
C ASP A 592 7.71 19.34 -20.04
N TYR A 593 8.61 18.34 -20.08
CA TYR A 593 10.05 18.52 -19.74
C TYR A 593 11.05 17.58 -20.45
N HIS A 594 12.31 18.05 -20.62
CA HIS A 594 13.47 17.28 -21.12
C HIS A 594 14.76 17.55 -20.32
N ASP A 595 15.65 16.55 -20.21
CA ASP A 595 16.95 16.65 -19.52
C ASP A 595 18.12 16.71 -20.53
N PHE A 596 18.95 17.76 -20.48
CA PHE A 596 20.06 18.03 -21.41
C PHE A 596 21.41 18.14 -20.70
N ALA A 597 22.54 17.86 -21.37
CA ALA A 597 23.86 17.94 -20.75
C ALA A 597 24.29 19.40 -20.51
N GLN A 598 25.00 19.69 -19.41
CA GLN A 598 25.42 21.06 -19.06
C GLN A 598 26.29 21.73 -20.14
N SER A 599 26.97 20.95 -20.99
CA SER A 599 27.75 21.43 -22.12
C SER A 599 26.91 22.06 -23.23
N GLU A 600 25.65 21.67 -23.36
CA GLU A 600 24.72 22.14 -24.39
C GLU A 600 24.08 23.48 -24.02
N LYS A 601 24.16 23.86 -22.74
CA LYS A 601 23.50 25.05 -22.17
C LYS A 601 23.71 26.34 -22.97
N ALA A 602 24.89 26.59 -23.53
CA ALA A 602 25.18 27.84 -24.23
C ALA A 602 24.39 27.99 -25.54
N ALA A 603 24.13 26.86 -26.23
CA ALA A 603 23.37 26.83 -27.48
C ALA A 603 21.89 27.19 -27.24
N HIS A 604 21.35 26.82 -26.07
CA HIS A 604 19.96 27.13 -25.67
C HIS A 604 19.69 28.62 -25.35
N PHE A 605 20.66 29.51 -25.56
CA PHE A 605 20.52 30.97 -25.39
C PHE A 605 20.82 31.78 -26.66
N GLU A 606 21.03 31.13 -27.81
CA GLU A 606 21.30 31.82 -29.08
C GLU A 606 20.02 32.36 -29.73
N ASN A 607 20.11 33.50 -30.42
CA ASN A 607 18.94 34.22 -30.97
C ASN A 607 18.21 33.46 -32.10
N ASP A 608 18.87 32.49 -32.73
CA ASP A 608 18.41 31.78 -33.94
C ASP A 608 18.20 30.27 -33.68
N TYR A 609 18.07 29.88 -32.41
CA TYR A 609 17.89 28.49 -31.97
C TYR A 609 16.45 28.02 -32.28
N GLU A 610 16.34 27.00 -33.13
CA GLU A 610 15.15 26.17 -33.45
C GLU A 610 15.66 24.75 -33.77
N ALA A 611 15.18 23.69 -33.10
CA ALA A 611 15.74 22.35 -33.35
C ALA A 611 15.06 21.47 -34.43
N ASP A 612 15.77 20.40 -34.78
CA ASP A 612 15.56 19.49 -35.93
C ASP A 612 14.32 18.59 -35.77
N SER A 613 13.20 18.92 -36.44
CA SER A 613 11.88 18.24 -36.32
C SER A 613 11.73 17.47 -35.00
N GLU A 614 11.37 18.21 -33.96
CA GLU A 614 11.57 17.87 -32.56
C GLU A 614 12.82 18.50 -31.96
N ALA A 615 12.58 19.17 -30.84
CA ALA A 615 13.35 20.25 -30.24
C ALA A 615 13.31 21.52 -31.13
N GLU A 616 13.26 22.76 -30.64
CA GLU A 616 13.17 23.18 -29.24
C GLU A 616 11.74 23.54 -28.93
N ALA A 617 10.85 22.60 -29.24
CA ALA A 617 9.71 22.36 -28.39
C ALA A 617 10.22 21.75 -27.07
N THR A 618 9.49 21.91 -25.98
CA THR A 618 8.68 20.75 -25.61
C THR A 618 7.26 21.10 -25.24
N VAL A 619 6.32 20.23 -25.55
CA VAL A 619 4.91 20.56 -25.60
C VAL A 619 4.13 19.27 -25.28
N LEU A 620 3.07 19.32 -24.44
CA LEU A 620 1.79 18.51 -24.40
C LEU A 620 1.51 17.63 -23.14
N SER A 621 0.32 17.05 -22.90
CA SER A 621 -1.12 17.44 -22.84
C SER A 621 -1.87 16.19 -22.25
N GLY A 622 -3.02 16.24 -21.56
CA GLY A 622 -4.38 16.22 -22.11
C GLY A 622 -5.32 15.16 -21.45
N ASN A 623 -6.35 15.63 -20.72
CA ASN A 623 -7.68 15.07 -20.32
C ASN A 623 -7.95 13.86 -19.37
N LEU A 624 -8.70 14.23 -18.30
CA LEU A 624 -9.58 13.51 -17.35
C LEU A 624 -9.22 12.08 -16.89
N GLY A 625 -8.78 11.98 -15.63
CA GLY A 625 -8.81 10.73 -14.85
C GLY A 625 -8.26 10.87 -13.42
N SER A 626 -9.12 11.22 -12.46
CA SER A 626 -9.06 10.90 -11.01
C SER A 626 -7.78 11.12 -10.16
N SER A 627 -6.60 11.53 -10.66
CA SER A 627 -5.37 11.67 -9.84
C SER A 627 -4.56 12.94 -10.16
N ARG A 628 -4.22 13.73 -9.13
CA ARG A 628 -3.71 15.13 -9.20
C ARG A 628 -2.18 15.31 -9.09
N TYR A 629 -1.40 14.23 -9.11
CA TYR A 629 0.06 14.24 -8.97
C TYR A 629 0.69 13.08 -9.76
N SER A 630 1.92 13.24 -10.26
CA SER A 630 2.73 12.13 -10.82
C SER A 630 4.17 12.14 -10.30
N VAL A 631 4.80 10.96 -10.23
CA VAL A 631 6.22 10.81 -9.86
C VAL A 631 7.05 10.77 -11.13
N ILE A 632 8.09 11.59 -11.22
CA ILE A 632 9.02 11.71 -12.36
C ILE A 632 10.47 11.50 -11.91
N GLU A 633 11.39 11.12 -12.80
CA GLU A 633 12.81 10.98 -12.46
C GLU A 633 13.45 12.33 -12.10
N ALA A 634 14.37 12.34 -11.14
CA ALA A 634 15.17 13.51 -10.80
C ALA A 634 16.24 13.76 -11.87
N VAL A 635 16.58 15.04 -12.09
CA VAL A 635 17.56 15.47 -13.09
C VAL A 635 18.92 14.79 -12.81
N LYS A 636 19.46 14.10 -13.82
CA LYS A 636 20.73 13.37 -13.71
C LYS A 636 21.91 14.32 -13.47
N HIS A 637 22.96 13.81 -12.83
CA HIS A 637 24.13 14.60 -12.53
C HIS A 637 24.83 15.09 -13.82
N GLY A 638 25.05 16.41 -13.93
CA GLY A 638 25.67 17.03 -15.10
C GLY A 638 24.69 17.43 -16.19
N TYR A 639 23.39 17.39 -15.89
CA TYR A 639 22.30 17.73 -16.79
C TYR A 639 21.42 18.86 -16.20
N PHE A 640 20.75 19.65 -17.05
CA PHE A 640 19.72 20.63 -16.69
C PHE A 640 18.37 20.21 -17.27
N ARG A 641 17.26 20.64 -16.64
CA ARG A 641 15.89 20.33 -17.11
C ARG A 641 15.22 21.54 -17.71
N GLU A 642 14.69 21.40 -18.92
CA GLU A 642 13.90 22.44 -19.59
C GLU A 642 12.41 22.12 -19.47
N HIS A 643 11.59 23.14 -19.18
CA HIS A 643 10.13 23.05 -19.00
C HIS A 643 9.41 24.01 -19.95
N VAL A 644 8.17 23.66 -20.35
CA VAL A 644 7.38 24.48 -21.29
C VAL A 644 5.93 24.66 -20.88
N VAL A 645 5.35 25.81 -21.26
CA VAL A 645 3.99 26.24 -20.91
C VAL A 645 3.22 26.65 -22.17
N ASN A 646 1.95 26.23 -22.27
CA ASN A 646 1.03 26.42 -23.42
C ASN A 646 1.55 25.78 -24.71
N PRO A 647 1.62 24.46 -24.71
CA PRO A 647 2.42 23.75 -25.66
C PRO A 647 1.86 23.81 -27.10
N ASP A 648 0.55 23.90 -27.25
CA ASP A 648 -0.14 23.92 -28.55
C ASP A 648 -0.45 25.34 -29.07
N ASP A 649 0.19 26.37 -28.53
CA ASP A 649 -0.11 27.78 -28.79
C ASP A 649 1.13 28.52 -29.38
N PRO A 650 0.99 29.32 -30.45
CA PRO A 650 2.08 30.17 -30.96
C PRO A 650 2.63 31.17 -29.92
N LEU A 651 1.92 31.40 -28.82
CA LEU A 651 2.34 32.22 -27.67
C LEU A 651 2.96 31.39 -26.51
N CYS A 652 3.54 30.22 -26.80
CA CYS A 652 4.22 29.36 -25.82
C CYS A 652 5.44 30.03 -25.14
N GLY A 653 5.83 29.51 -23.97
CA GLY A 653 7.01 29.98 -23.22
C GLY A 653 7.78 28.87 -22.50
N TYR A 654 9.08 29.08 -22.28
CA TYR A 654 10.08 28.09 -21.86
C TYR A 654 10.93 28.57 -20.68
N PHE A 655 11.27 27.66 -19.74
CA PHE A 655 12.21 27.94 -18.65
C PHE A 655 13.07 26.73 -18.28
N ILE A 656 14.32 27.00 -17.87
CA ILE A 656 15.32 26.01 -17.43
C ILE A 656 15.34 25.96 -15.91
N GLU A 657 15.39 24.75 -15.35
CA GLU A 657 15.58 24.46 -13.94
C GLU A 657 16.98 23.86 -13.68
N GLU A 658 17.75 24.51 -12.80
CA GLU A 658 19.08 24.07 -12.37
C GLU A 658 19.10 23.78 -10.85
N ARG A 659 19.73 22.67 -10.46
CA ARG A 659 19.86 22.22 -9.06
C ARG A 659 21.33 22.12 -8.65
N ALA A 660 21.69 22.63 -7.48
CA ALA A 660 23.07 22.53 -6.98
C ALA A 660 23.37 21.20 -6.26
N LYS A 661 24.68 20.95 -6.05
CA LYS A 661 25.27 19.61 -5.84
C LYS A 661 25.08 18.92 -4.48
N SER A 662 24.58 19.57 -3.42
CA SER A 662 24.32 18.87 -2.15
C SER A 662 23.47 19.68 -1.18
N LEU A 663 22.78 18.99 -0.26
CA LEU A 663 22.44 19.56 1.05
C LEU A 663 23.70 20.21 1.64
N ASP A 664 23.57 21.43 2.17
CA ASP A 664 24.59 21.96 3.08
C ASP A 664 24.65 21.02 4.29
N ASN A 665 25.79 20.34 4.51
CA ASN A 665 26.02 19.35 5.56
C ASN A 665 25.95 19.92 6.99
N ARG A 666 25.47 21.15 7.15
CA ARG A 666 25.35 21.90 8.41
C ARG A 666 23.96 21.85 9.04
N LEU A 667 23.00 21.14 8.44
CA LEU A 667 21.68 20.95 9.04
C LEU A 667 21.72 19.87 10.14
N ASP A 668 21.23 20.26 11.32
CA ASP A 668 21.14 19.41 12.49
C ASP A 668 20.34 18.13 12.17
N LYS A 669 20.92 16.95 12.40
CA LYS A 669 20.43 15.63 11.94
C LYS A 669 19.03 15.23 12.45
N ARG A 670 18.38 16.09 13.24
CA ARG A 670 17.06 15.87 13.85
C ARG A 670 16.02 16.92 13.49
N SER A 671 16.35 17.96 12.71
CA SER A 671 15.42 19.05 12.37
C SER A 671 15.79 19.76 11.06
N LEU A 672 14.88 19.71 10.08
CA LEU A 672 14.96 20.47 8.81
C LEU A 672 14.63 21.97 8.92
N LYS A 673 14.58 22.56 10.13
CA LYS A 673 14.47 24.02 10.28
C LYS A 673 15.66 24.67 9.55
N GLY A 674 15.37 25.45 8.51
CA GLY A 674 16.39 26.13 7.69
C GLY A 674 16.85 25.38 6.43
N TYR A 675 16.13 24.36 5.97
CA TYR A 675 16.40 23.71 4.67
C TYR A 675 16.25 24.72 3.51
N ARG A 676 17.28 24.80 2.66
CA ARG A 676 17.34 25.69 1.49
C ARG A 676 17.48 24.86 0.21
N PRO A 677 16.47 24.80 -0.67
CA PRO A 677 16.67 24.27 -2.01
C PRO A 677 17.55 25.26 -2.80
N GLN A 678 18.69 24.81 -3.32
CA GLN A 678 19.47 25.57 -4.30
C GLN A 678 18.92 25.28 -5.68
N ILE A 679 17.74 25.83 -5.97
CA ILE A 679 17.08 25.82 -7.27
C ILE A 679 17.26 27.17 -7.95
N THR A 680 17.65 27.17 -9.21
CA THR A 680 17.64 28.35 -10.09
C THR A 680 16.70 28.07 -11.25
N ILE A 681 15.73 28.96 -11.47
CA ILE A 681 14.93 28.97 -12.68
C ILE A 681 15.40 30.10 -13.58
N THR A 682 15.70 29.78 -14.84
CA THR A 682 16.12 30.73 -15.86
C THR A 682 15.08 30.75 -16.98
N VAL A 683 14.54 31.92 -17.32
CA VAL A 683 13.65 32.08 -18.48
C VAL A 683 14.48 31.92 -19.75
N SER A 684 14.15 30.95 -20.60
CA SER A 684 14.77 30.78 -21.90
C SER A 684 13.96 31.48 -23.00
N LYS A 685 12.63 31.43 -22.96
CA LYS A 685 11.76 32.16 -23.89
C LYS A 685 10.44 32.60 -23.26
N PHE A 686 10.23 33.91 -23.19
CA PHE A 686 8.99 34.51 -22.69
C PHE A 686 7.99 34.77 -23.83
N PRO A 687 6.66 34.61 -23.64
CA PRO A 687 5.68 34.85 -24.69
C PRO A 687 5.80 36.26 -25.32
N GLN A 688 6.03 36.29 -26.64
CA GLN A 688 6.27 37.51 -27.43
C GLN A 688 5.01 37.94 -28.19
N GLY A 689 4.87 39.25 -28.43
CA GLY A 689 3.71 39.83 -29.13
C GLY A 689 3.39 41.23 -28.61
N ASP A 690 2.35 41.86 -29.17
CA ASP A 690 1.89 43.19 -28.74
C ASP A 690 1.43 43.16 -27.28
N ASN A 691 1.91 44.13 -26.50
CA ASN A 691 1.65 44.26 -25.07
C ASN A 691 0.18 44.60 -24.74
N HIS A 692 -0.63 44.93 -25.75
CA HIS A 692 -2.06 45.19 -25.61
C HIS A 692 -2.95 44.07 -26.17
N ASP A 693 -2.35 43.04 -26.80
CA ASP A 693 -3.12 41.90 -27.31
C ASP A 693 -3.60 41.03 -26.13
N PRO A 694 -4.92 40.84 -25.95
CA PRO A 694 -5.47 40.00 -24.90
C PRO A 694 -4.93 38.56 -24.90
N ALA A 695 -4.61 37.99 -26.08
CA ALA A 695 -4.07 36.64 -26.19
C ALA A 695 -2.64 36.56 -25.64
N VAL A 696 -1.79 37.54 -25.98
CA VAL A 696 -0.41 37.68 -25.49
C VAL A 696 -0.42 37.89 -23.98
N ILE A 697 -1.29 38.76 -23.47
CA ILE A 697 -1.45 39.00 -22.02
C ILE A 697 -1.86 37.71 -21.30
N ALA A 698 -2.86 36.98 -21.82
CA ALA A 698 -3.31 35.73 -21.22
C ALA A 698 -2.20 34.66 -21.20
N ALA A 699 -1.40 34.56 -22.26
CA ALA A 699 -0.26 33.66 -22.35
C ALA A 699 0.84 34.01 -21.32
N ARG A 700 1.20 35.29 -21.19
CA ARG A 700 2.18 35.79 -20.20
C ARG A 700 1.73 35.54 -18.76
N VAL A 701 0.43 35.74 -18.47
CA VAL A 701 -0.15 35.46 -17.14
C VAL A 701 -0.07 33.97 -16.81
N LYS A 702 -0.47 33.09 -17.73
CA LYS A 702 -0.38 31.63 -17.55
C LYS A 702 1.07 31.19 -17.31
N TYR A 703 2.00 31.68 -18.16
CA TYR A 703 3.42 31.38 -18.06
C TYR A 703 3.98 31.76 -16.67
N SER A 704 3.72 32.98 -16.21
CA SER A 704 4.27 33.44 -14.93
C SER A 704 3.67 32.74 -13.71
N LEU A 705 2.39 32.35 -13.74
CA LEU A 705 1.78 31.54 -12.68
C LEU A 705 2.39 30.13 -12.61
N ALA A 706 2.67 29.51 -13.75
CA ALA A 706 3.32 28.21 -13.83
C ALA A 706 4.75 28.25 -13.27
N VAL A 707 5.57 29.22 -13.71
CA VAL A 707 6.94 29.41 -13.20
C VAL A 707 6.94 29.68 -11.69
N ALA A 708 6.06 30.55 -11.21
CA ALA A 708 5.96 30.86 -9.78
C ALA A 708 5.55 29.63 -8.95
N THR A 709 4.62 28.83 -9.45
CA THR A 709 4.16 27.61 -8.76
C THR A 709 5.25 26.54 -8.71
N GLN A 710 5.95 26.30 -9.82
CA GLN A 710 7.06 25.35 -9.90
C GLN A 710 8.21 25.76 -8.97
N PHE A 711 8.57 27.04 -8.98
CA PHE A 711 9.63 27.56 -8.12
C PHE A 711 9.32 27.38 -6.63
N LEU A 712 8.08 27.69 -6.24
CA LEU A 712 7.64 27.61 -4.84
C LEU A 712 7.42 26.17 -4.37
N ALA A 713 7.24 25.20 -5.27
CA ALA A 713 7.01 23.80 -4.92
C ALA A 713 8.20 23.10 -4.22
N GLU A 714 9.40 23.66 -4.35
CA GLU A 714 10.62 23.14 -3.72
C GLU A 714 10.83 23.64 -2.28
N PHE A 715 10.09 24.68 -1.88
CA PHE A 715 10.28 25.33 -0.58
C PHE A 715 9.49 24.62 0.53
N VAL A 716 10.17 24.30 1.64
CA VAL A 716 9.57 23.67 2.83
C VAL A 716 8.78 24.69 3.67
N GLU A 717 9.29 25.91 3.77
CA GLU A 717 8.72 27.03 4.52
C GLU A 717 8.49 28.21 3.57
N PRO A 718 7.47 29.05 3.81
CA PRO A 718 7.23 30.21 2.97
C PRO A 718 8.43 31.18 3.01
N PRO A 719 8.77 31.81 1.87
CA PRO A 719 9.76 32.88 1.81
C PRO A 719 9.51 33.98 2.85
N SER A 720 10.57 34.65 3.32
CA SER A 720 10.46 35.72 4.33
C SER A 720 11.39 36.89 4.02
N GLU A 721 11.23 38.03 4.69
CA GLU A 721 12.14 39.18 4.51
C GLU A 721 13.59 38.84 4.91
N ALA A 722 13.78 37.91 5.85
CA ALA A 722 15.10 37.42 6.25
C ALA A 722 15.70 36.42 5.25
N ASN A 723 14.87 35.80 4.41
CA ASN A 723 15.26 34.84 3.38
C ASN A 723 14.39 35.07 2.12
N PRO A 724 14.68 36.13 1.34
CA PRO A 724 13.85 36.50 0.20
C PRO A 724 14.13 35.61 -1.01
N LEU A 725 13.15 35.52 -1.90
CA LEU A 725 13.33 35.05 -3.28
C LEU A 725 14.03 36.13 -4.09
N THR A 726 15.10 35.81 -4.79
CA THR A 726 15.82 36.79 -5.63
C THR A 726 15.42 36.63 -7.09
N LEU A 727 14.86 37.69 -7.67
CA LEU A 727 14.63 37.83 -9.11
C LEU A 727 15.70 38.75 -9.71
N ARG A 728 16.34 38.30 -10.79
CA ARG A 728 17.38 39.05 -11.51
C ARG A 728 17.23 38.84 -13.01
N GLY A 729 17.49 39.87 -13.79
CA GLY A 729 17.37 39.79 -15.25
C GLY A 729 17.41 41.18 -15.91
N PRO A 730 17.74 41.25 -17.20
CA PRO A 730 17.77 42.51 -17.93
C PRO A 730 16.39 42.93 -18.48
N ASN A 731 15.45 42.00 -18.65
CA ASN A 731 14.14 42.28 -19.25
C ASN A 731 13.13 42.81 -18.21
N PRO A 732 12.67 44.07 -18.32
CA PRO A 732 11.74 44.67 -17.37
C PRO A 732 10.35 44.03 -17.40
N GLU A 733 9.92 43.50 -18.54
CA GLU A 733 8.58 42.93 -18.70
C GLU A 733 8.48 41.53 -18.07
N GLU A 734 9.47 40.68 -18.33
CA GLU A 734 9.59 39.36 -17.68
C GLU A 734 9.60 39.49 -16.15
N LEU A 735 10.43 40.40 -15.63
CA LEU A 735 10.54 40.66 -14.19
C LEU A 735 9.22 41.15 -13.60
N ARG A 736 8.49 41.98 -14.34
CA ARG A 736 7.21 42.54 -13.89
C ARG A 736 6.11 41.48 -13.80
N TYR A 737 6.02 40.57 -14.77
CA TYR A 737 5.04 39.48 -14.76
C TYR A 737 5.39 38.39 -13.73
N LEU A 738 6.65 37.96 -13.65
CA LEU A 738 7.10 36.95 -12.68
C LEU A 738 6.99 37.44 -11.23
N TRP A 739 7.38 38.68 -10.96
CA TRP A 739 7.23 39.27 -9.63
C TRP A 739 5.76 39.34 -9.22
N THR A 740 4.89 39.76 -10.14
CA THR A 740 3.44 39.83 -9.88
C THR A 740 2.86 38.45 -9.56
N ALA A 741 3.22 37.43 -10.34
CA ALA A 741 2.79 36.05 -10.10
C ALA A 741 3.28 35.53 -8.74
N LEU A 742 4.56 35.67 -8.40
CA LEU A 742 5.12 35.21 -7.12
C LEU A 742 4.44 35.88 -5.92
N VAL A 743 4.14 37.17 -6.00
CA VAL A 743 3.45 37.92 -4.95
C VAL A 743 1.98 37.52 -4.83
N LEU A 744 1.32 37.20 -5.95
CA LEU A 744 -0.05 36.67 -5.94
C LEU A 744 -0.09 35.26 -5.34
N VAL A 745 0.84 34.38 -5.75
CA VAL A 745 0.96 33.04 -5.18
C VAL A 745 1.22 33.10 -3.68
N GLY A 746 2.20 33.89 -3.25
CA GLY A 746 2.48 34.08 -1.83
C GLY A 746 1.35 34.69 -1.01
N LYS A 747 0.40 35.41 -1.62
CA LYS A 747 -0.74 35.98 -0.89
C LYS A 747 -1.93 35.01 -0.81
N GLU A 748 -2.18 34.28 -1.88
CA GLU A 748 -3.44 33.54 -2.07
C GLU A 748 -3.33 32.05 -1.68
N VAL A 749 -2.14 31.50 -1.40
CA VAL A 749 -1.95 30.12 -0.87
C VAL A 749 -2.17 30.07 0.65
N PRO A 750 -3.24 29.40 1.17
CA PRO A 750 -3.43 29.24 2.61
C PRO A 750 -2.31 28.37 3.24
N GLU A 751 -1.84 28.74 4.44
CA GLU A 751 -0.72 28.09 5.16
C GLU A 751 0.66 28.10 4.46
N PHE A 752 0.83 28.89 3.38
CA PHE A 752 2.13 29.17 2.75
C PHE A 752 2.24 30.66 2.37
N GLN A 753 1.67 31.52 3.20
CA GLN A 753 1.56 32.94 2.89
C GLN A 753 2.88 33.68 3.15
N PHE A 754 3.28 34.53 2.21
CA PHE A 754 4.41 35.43 2.37
C PHE A 754 4.14 36.82 1.78
N SER A 755 4.80 37.81 2.36
CA SER A 755 4.68 39.21 1.95
C SER A 755 5.45 39.47 0.65
N HIS A 756 5.04 40.49 -0.11
CA HIS A 756 5.78 41.00 -1.26
C HIS A 756 7.24 41.39 -0.94
N LYS A 757 7.52 41.70 0.33
CA LYS A 757 8.88 42.00 0.81
C LYS A 757 9.79 40.76 0.88
N ALA A 758 9.22 39.55 0.77
CA ALA A 758 9.96 38.31 0.63
C ALA A 758 10.36 38.00 -0.82
N VAL A 759 10.11 38.91 -1.78
CA VAL A 759 10.58 38.81 -3.17
C VAL A 759 11.46 40.03 -3.48
N GLU A 760 12.76 39.83 -3.49
CA GLU A 760 13.78 40.82 -3.81
C GLU A 760 14.03 40.86 -5.32
N VAL A 761 14.02 42.06 -5.91
CA VAL A 761 14.39 42.27 -7.31
C VAL A 761 15.79 42.90 -7.36
N ALA A 762 16.76 42.08 -7.75
CA ALA A 762 18.15 42.47 -7.96
C ALA A 762 18.38 42.89 -9.42
N SER A 763 17.60 43.88 -9.89
CA SER A 763 17.72 44.44 -11.24
C SER A 763 17.31 45.92 -11.24
N ALA A 764 18.02 46.74 -12.02
CA ALA A 764 17.65 48.14 -12.26
C ALA A 764 16.51 48.28 -13.29
N ALA A 765 16.20 47.23 -14.05
CA ALA A 765 15.22 47.25 -15.13
C ALA A 765 13.77 47.34 -14.61
N PHE A 766 13.50 46.79 -13.42
CA PHE A 766 12.15 46.74 -12.84
C PHE A 766 12.16 47.18 -11.37
N MET A 767 11.18 48.01 -10.99
CA MET A 767 11.03 48.53 -9.62
C MET A 767 9.70 48.08 -8.99
N PRO A 768 9.72 47.07 -8.08
CA PRO A 768 8.53 46.57 -7.38
C PRO A 768 7.67 47.64 -6.69
N LYS A 769 8.30 48.71 -6.20
CA LYS A 769 7.62 49.80 -5.48
C LYS A 769 6.62 50.57 -6.36
N LYS A 770 6.67 50.44 -7.69
CA LYS A 770 5.72 51.07 -8.62
C LYS A 770 4.43 50.25 -8.81
N GLU A 771 4.45 48.97 -8.44
CA GLU A 771 3.32 48.05 -8.58
C GLU A 771 2.37 48.08 -7.37
N ARG A 772 2.85 48.55 -6.21
CA ARG A 772 2.08 48.60 -4.96
C ARG A 772 2.20 49.95 -4.27
N GLU A 773 1.09 50.45 -3.76
CA GLU A 773 1.01 51.69 -2.98
C GLU A 773 0.49 51.43 -1.56
N ALA A 774 0.80 52.36 -0.65
CA ALA A 774 0.29 52.32 0.71
C ALA A 774 -1.22 52.64 0.71
N ALA A 775 -1.99 51.84 1.46
CA ALA A 775 -3.43 51.94 1.59
C ALA A 775 -3.86 51.95 3.07
N GLY A 776 -5.01 52.58 3.33
CA GLY A 776 -5.61 52.69 4.68
C GLY A 776 -5.09 53.88 5.51
N PHE A 777 -5.82 54.21 6.59
CA PHE A 777 -5.71 55.46 7.36
C PHE A 777 -4.34 55.72 8.05
N TRP A 778 -3.42 54.76 8.01
CA TRP A 778 -2.04 54.89 8.53
C TRP A 778 -0.98 54.22 7.65
N GLY A 779 -1.29 53.88 6.38
CA GLY A 779 -0.35 53.22 5.46
C GLY A 779 0.07 51.79 5.86
N ARG A 780 -0.69 51.12 6.75
CA ARG A 780 -0.40 49.75 7.23
C ARG A 780 -0.83 48.65 6.25
N ALA A 781 -1.69 48.94 5.27
CA ALA A 781 -2.06 48.02 4.20
C ALA A 781 -1.35 48.45 2.90
N THR A 782 -1.16 47.51 1.98
CA THR A 782 -0.63 47.83 0.63
C THR A 782 -1.58 47.27 -0.41
N GLN A 783 -1.95 48.10 -1.37
CA GLN A 783 -2.82 47.74 -2.48
C GLN A 783 -2.09 47.82 -3.81
N TRP A 784 -2.64 47.18 -4.84
CA TRP A 784 -2.12 47.26 -6.20
C TRP A 784 -2.43 48.64 -6.80
N THR A 785 -1.43 49.28 -7.42
CA THR A 785 -1.63 50.56 -8.11
C THR A 785 -2.52 50.38 -9.34
N ALA A 786 -3.21 51.42 -9.81
CA ALA A 786 -4.10 51.33 -10.96
C ALA A 786 -3.39 50.82 -12.23
N ASN A 787 -2.12 51.20 -12.42
CA ASN A 787 -1.29 50.82 -13.55
C ASN A 787 -0.42 49.57 -13.27
N SER A 788 -0.68 48.85 -12.17
CA SER A 788 0.06 47.63 -11.85
C SER A 788 -0.22 46.53 -12.87
N CYS A 789 0.76 45.65 -13.10
CA CYS A 789 0.63 44.44 -13.90
C CYS A 789 -0.53 43.57 -13.38
N TYR A 790 -0.78 43.58 -12.07
CA TYR A 790 -1.97 42.92 -11.53
C TYR A 790 -3.26 43.49 -12.13
N ASN A 791 -3.50 44.80 -12.02
CA ASN A 791 -4.75 45.41 -12.48
C ASN A 791 -4.86 45.47 -14.01
N THR A 792 -3.75 45.60 -14.74
CA THR A 792 -3.77 45.74 -16.20
C THR A 792 -3.69 44.41 -16.94
N CYS A 793 -3.10 43.36 -16.34
CA CYS A 793 -2.80 42.10 -17.02
C CYS A 793 -3.47 40.88 -16.36
N PHE A 794 -3.37 40.74 -15.03
CA PHE A 794 -3.82 39.53 -14.31
C PHE A 794 -5.30 39.57 -13.90
N LYS A 795 -5.82 40.74 -13.54
CA LYS A 795 -7.17 40.90 -12.99
C LYS A 795 -8.23 40.59 -14.05
N GLY A 796 -9.11 39.63 -13.76
CA GLY A 796 -10.16 39.19 -14.67
C GLY A 796 -9.71 38.16 -15.72
N GLN A 797 -8.48 37.64 -15.63
CA GLN A 797 -8.02 36.55 -16.49
C GLN A 797 -8.60 35.20 -16.04
N PRO A 798 -9.21 34.41 -16.94
CA PRO A 798 -9.74 33.08 -16.60
C PRO A 798 -8.68 32.13 -16.02
N SER A 799 -7.44 32.24 -16.47
CA SER A 799 -6.30 31.45 -15.98
C SER A 799 -5.98 31.71 -14.51
N LEU A 800 -6.14 32.95 -14.04
CA LEU A 800 -5.96 33.30 -12.63
C LEU A 800 -7.08 32.70 -11.77
N ASP A 801 -8.34 32.75 -12.23
CA ASP A 801 -9.49 32.23 -11.49
C ASP A 801 -9.47 30.69 -11.41
N LEU A 802 -9.13 30.02 -12.52
CA LEU A 802 -8.90 28.57 -12.58
C LEU A 802 -7.77 28.15 -11.65
N TRP A 803 -6.64 28.84 -11.71
CA TRP A 803 -5.49 28.59 -10.84
C TRP A 803 -5.84 28.81 -9.36
N LEU A 804 -6.50 29.92 -9.00
CA LEU A 804 -6.93 30.19 -7.63
C LEU A 804 -7.90 29.13 -7.10
N THR A 805 -8.75 28.59 -7.98
CA THR A 805 -9.70 27.53 -7.64
C THR A 805 -8.97 26.21 -7.39
N GLY A 806 -8.09 25.78 -8.31
CA GLY A 806 -7.26 24.58 -8.15
C GLY A 806 -6.36 24.65 -6.91
N LEU A 807 -5.78 25.83 -6.64
CA LEU A 807 -4.93 26.08 -5.48
C LEU A 807 -5.71 26.05 -4.15
N LYS A 808 -6.91 26.65 -4.10
CA LYS A 808 -7.79 26.58 -2.91
C LYS A 808 -8.27 25.16 -2.68
N GLU A 809 -8.49 24.39 -3.74
CA GLU A 809 -8.85 22.97 -3.65
C GLU A 809 -7.67 22.12 -3.15
N ALA A 810 -6.47 22.27 -3.73
CA ALA A 810 -5.24 21.63 -3.28
C ALA A 810 -4.89 21.99 -1.82
N SER A 811 -5.15 23.23 -1.39
CA SER A 811 -4.98 23.68 -0.02
C SER A 811 -6.02 23.09 0.96
N LYS A 812 -7.29 22.93 0.54
CA LYS A 812 -8.28 22.18 1.34
C LYS A 812 -7.86 20.73 1.52
N HIS A 813 -7.37 20.10 0.46
CA HIS A 813 -6.78 18.77 0.53
C HIS A 813 -5.58 18.73 1.50
N ARG A 814 -4.68 19.73 1.51
CA ARG A 814 -3.54 19.80 2.46
C ARG A 814 -3.93 19.65 3.93
N THR A 815 -5.04 20.26 4.37
CA THR A 815 -5.50 20.13 5.77
C THR A 815 -6.01 18.74 6.11
N HIS A 816 -6.70 18.07 5.18
CA HIS A 816 -7.13 16.67 5.32
C HIS A 816 -5.94 15.71 5.24
N PHE A 817 -5.07 15.88 4.25
CA PHE A 817 -3.84 15.09 4.07
C PHE A 817 -2.90 15.18 5.27
N LYS A 818 -2.73 16.34 5.88
CA LYS A 818 -1.88 16.48 7.08
C LYS A 818 -2.45 15.72 8.28
N LYS A 819 -3.78 15.79 8.48
CA LYS A 819 -4.45 15.02 9.54
C LYS A 819 -4.35 13.52 9.30
N GLU A 820 -4.60 13.08 8.07
CA GLU A 820 -4.53 11.67 7.69
C GLU A 820 -3.09 11.14 7.73
N SER A 821 -2.09 11.93 7.32
CA SER A 821 -0.68 11.54 7.38
C SER A 821 -0.19 11.39 8.83
N GLU A 822 -0.58 12.28 9.74
CA GLU A 822 -0.29 12.12 11.17
C GLU A 822 -1.03 10.91 11.77
N GLN A 823 -2.25 10.63 11.31
CA GLN A 823 -2.99 9.43 11.71
C GLN A 823 -2.30 8.16 11.21
N ILE A 824 -1.86 8.10 9.94
CA ILE A 824 -1.08 6.99 9.39
C ILE A 824 0.20 6.81 10.19
N LYS A 825 0.93 7.90 10.49
CA LYS A 825 2.15 7.85 11.30
C LYS A 825 1.89 7.24 12.69
N LYS A 826 0.82 7.68 13.36
CA LYS A 826 0.42 7.13 14.66
C LYS A 826 0.10 5.64 14.57
N VAL A 827 -0.76 5.26 13.61
CA VAL A 827 -1.20 3.87 13.40
C VAL A 827 -0.02 2.96 13.05
N VAL A 828 0.86 3.39 12.14
CA VAL A 828 2.08 2.64 11.77
C VAL A 828 3.01 2.51 12.96
N GLY A 829 3.14 3.55 13.78
CA GLY A 829 3.89 3.51 15.04
C GLY A 829 3.33 2.48 16.02
N GLU A 830 2.01 2.45 16.22
CA GLU A 830 1.30 1.51 17.09
C GLU A 830 1.44 0.05 16.61
N VAL A 831 1.27 -0.18 15.31
CA VAL A 831 1.47 -1.50 14.70
C VAL A 831 2.94 -1.91 14.83
N THR A 832 3.89 -1.05 14.46
CA THR A 832 5.32 -1.37 14.57
C THR A 832 5.72 -1.69 16.00
N HIS A 833 5.20 -0.95 16.99
CA HIS A 833 5.43 -1.24 18.40
C HIS A 833 4.84 -2.59 18.82
N THR A 834 3.67 -2.95 18.31
CA THR A 834 3.03 -4.24 18.61
C THR A 834 3.85 -5.41 18.07
N PHE A 835 4.35 -5.31 16.84
CA PHE A 835 5.10 -6.38 16.18
C PHE A 835 6.57 -6.46 16.62
N PHE A 836 7.20 -5.32 16.94
CA PHE A 836 8.65 -5.24 17.17
C PHE A 836 9.07 -4.59 18.49
N GLY A 837 8.17 -3.88 19.16
CA GLY A 837 8.41 -3.29 20.48
C GLY A 837 8.17 -4.27 21.63
N ASN A 838 7.37 -5.32 21.41
CA ASN A 838 7.11 -6.38 22.38
C ASN A 838 8.08 -7.56 22.18
N PRO A 839 8.86 -7.97 23.20
CA PRO A 839 9.77 -9.12 23.11
C PRO A 839 9.08 -10.41 22.63
N LYS A 840 7.85 -10.67 23.10
CA LYS A 840 7.07 -11.86 22.70
C LYS A 840 6.70 -11.83 21.22
N ALA A 841 6.30 -10.67 20.72
CA ALA A 841 5.95 -10.47 19.31
C ALA A 841 7.17 -10.68 18.40
N LYS A 842 8.32 -10.14 18.81
CA LYS A 842 9.59 -10.36 18.12
C LYS A 842 9.97 -11.84 18.07
N THR A 843 9.84 -12.56 19.18
CA THR A 843 10.07 -14.01 19.24
C THR A 843 9.17 -14.76 18.25
N ILE A 844 7.88 -14.43 18.17
CA ILE A 844 6.96 -15.04 17.20
C ILE A 844 7.43 -14.82 15.77
N ILE A 845 7.80 -13.59 15.40
CA ILE A 845 8.30 -13.28 14.05
C ILE A 845 9.61 -14.02 13.75
N ASP A 846 10.53 -14.11 14.71
CA ASP A 846 11.80 -14.80 14.53
C ASP A 846 11.62 -16.33 14.43
N GLU A 847 10.69 -16.92 15.18
CA GLU A 847 10.30 -18.33 15.07
C GLU A 847 9.71 -18.64 13.69
N LEU A 848 8.79 -17.79 13.19
CA LEU A 848 8.23 -17.94 11.84
C LEU A 848 9.31 -17.85 10.76
N LYS A 849 10.27 -16.92 10.90
CA LYS A 849 11.44 -16.83 10.00
C LYS A 849 12.29 -18.10 10.00
N GLN A 850 12.48 -18.72 11.17
CA GLN A 850 13.22 -19.98 11.26
C GLN A 850 12.47 -21.12 10.58
N GLU A 851 11.13 -21.17 10.74
CA GLU A 851 10.30 -22.19 10.09
C GLU A 851 10.30 -22.06 8.57
N ILE A 852 10.19 -20.83 8.05
CA ILE A 852 10.32 -20.55 6.60
C ILE A 852 11.69 -21.02 6.07
N LYS A 853 12.76 -20.84 6.83
CA LYS A 853 14.11 -21.30 6.44
C LYS A 853 14.28 -22.82 6.53
N ALA A 854 13.60 -23.47 7.47
CA ALA A 854 13.72 -24.90 7.73
C ALA A 854 12.94 -25.75 6.71
N ASP A 855 11.83 -25.24 6.16
CA ASP A 855 11.04 -25.91 5.11
C ASP A 855 10.89 -25.01 3.87
N PRO A 856 11.97 -24.78 3.09
CA PRO A 856 11.94 -23.90 1.92
C PRO A 856 11.07 -24.43 0.79
N LYS A 857 10.61 -25.70 0.85
CA LYS A 857 9.67 -26.29 -0.12
C LYS A 857 8.24 -25.80 0.07
N ALA A 858 7.93 -25.18 1.20
CA ALA A 858 6.66 -24.51 1.40
C ALA A 858 6.63 -23.18 0.62
N GLY A 859 7.75 -22.45 0.53
CA GLY A 859 7.89 -21.21 -0.24
C GLY A 859 7.81 -21.45 -1.75
N GLY A 860 6.72 -21.00 -2.38
CA GLY A 860 6.52 -21.07 -3.84
C GLY A 860 7.61 -20.40 -4.68
#